data_AF-A0A497BJ99-F1
#
_entry.id   AF-A0A497BJ99-F1
#
_cell.length_a   1.000
_cell.length_b   1.000
_cell.length_c   1.000
_cell.angle_alpha   90.00
_cell.angle_beta   90.00
_cell.angle_gamma   90.00
#
_symmetry.space_group_name_H-M   'P 1'
#
loop_
_entity.id
_entity.type
_entity.pdbx_description
1 polymer ?
#
loop_
_entity_poly.entity_id
_entity_poly.type
_entity_poly.pdbx_seq_one_letter_code
_entity_poly.pdbx_strand_id
1 'polypeptide(L)'
;TNSYGEPILNPDWGIKNYVEGGAYLGLLPLCLALIAVLANRQIGKSANQQISSRLIDWFRHPHIPFFTLLSLFSLGCIFGTPLYALVYALPFISQSHSPFRWVFPLTLSVAILAGFGVNVLIENRKRLPDEKAGSRKPEATRNSLFVIRNLFLLNTSPSLLSVLASLAAWGGLATLIGLALSRVFFTRIEPLVERVFLSLAKAPAAFPDHRAFYSYEFKWAVLFGLLLTATGIVLRVSRCPIFVRRRPVFEFLAVGLLVLDFVTFGAGFNPAVDPALLDYTPPVVEFLQQDTSLWRYATFTPPGTTKTMNPNVGMFYDLQTVAGYDSIFSRQYADYMALIEEQDELQYNQIASFSEWSSLDSPLTDLLNVKYIITEVEIPNPKYRLVYQDEAVRVYENLGAMPRAWTLPFSAAMETDDLRGVVQDHDPRNYVILDLGMYPLDFYAPQPGAATGQQVTRYTGNEVEVDAQVTEPSWLILADTYFPGWKAFVRPRGGGQDAEQQVLIYRVNGNFRGVLLKEPGAWTVRFKYSPDSVKVGAFITFIAGMMILFLAGLYLWRFFYREEDDASTVRRVAKNSIAPIILNLFNRAIDLAFAALMARVLGPVGNGQYAIAIAIFAWFDILTNFGLDVYLMREVARDKEQARRLFANTTVLRLLLVGAAAPLLVLFLWGWQAFVGPLAAETAWAVVLLYAGLLPGSVANGLASLFRACEKHEYPAAIQTATTIIKVTLGVLVLVGGMGVIGLAGASILTNVATLTILALLARRLIWPNLPRAQRSSAIRHSLFAIRTMLTEGWPLMASLLLQMLFPGINVLLLQHWQGDAVVGWYDAARKWVDALNIIPAFFTFALFPVMSRQAAEDRAALARSYRLSVK
;
A
#
# COMPACT_ATOMS: atom_id res chain seq x y z
N THR A 1 1.21 -23.77 16.45
CA THR A 1 1.39 -25.15 15.98
C THR A 1 0.81 -25.26 14.57
N ASN A 2 1.20 -26.23 13.75
CA ASN A 2 0.59 -26.46 12.42
C ASN A 2 -0.82 -27.06 12.58
N SER A 3 -1.50 -27.36 11.46
CA SER A 3 -2.84 -27.99 11.45
C SER A 3 -2.92 -29.33 12.17
N TYR A 4 -1.78 -29.96 12.49
CA TYR A 4 -1.66 -31.22 13.22
C TYR A 4 -1.21 -31.04 14.68
N GLY A 5 -1.14 -29.81 15.18
CA GLY A 5 -0.71 -29.54 16.56
C GLY A 5 0.81 -29.54 16.77
N GLU A 6 1.61 -29.64 15.72
CA GLU A 6 3.08 -29.67 15.80
C GLU A 6 3.71 -28.27 15.86
N PRO A 7 4.93 -28.08 16.39
CA PRO A 7 5.61 -26.78 16.40
C PRO A 7 5.78 -26.17 15.00
N ILE A 8 5.76 -24.83 14.89
CA ILE A 8 5.87 -24.05 13.62
C ILE A 8 7.29 -24.15 12.98
N LEU A 9 8.09 -25.12 13.40
CA LEU A 9 9.38 -25.45 12.78
C LEU A 9 9.22 -26.49 11.67
N ASN A 10 8.07 -27.17 11.58
CA ASN A 10 7.78 -28.12 10.51
C ASN A 10 7.21 -27.39 9.27
N PRO A 11 7.84 -27.49 8.09
CA PRO A 11 7.31 -26.91 6.85
C PRO A 11 6.09 -27.67 6.29
N ASP A 12 5.67 -28.78 6.88
CA ASP A 12 4.50 -29.55 6.44
C ASP A 12 3.18 -29.03 7.08
N TRP A 13 2.25 -28.62 6.21
CA TRP A 13 0.89 -28.15 6.55
C TRP A 13 -0.18 -28.98 5.81
N GLY A 14 0.14 -30.23 5.46
CA GLY A 14 -0.80 -31.16 4.86
C GLY A 14 -1.23 -30.74 3.45
N ILE A 15 -2.54 -30.77 3.17
CA ILE A 15 -3.05 -30.48 1.82
C ILE A 15 -2.69 -29.07 1.35
N LYS A 16 -2.57 -28.10 2.28
CA LYS A 16 -2.24 -26.70 1.96
C LYS A 16 -0.91 -26.57 1.24
N ASN A 17 0.07 -27.44 1.48
CA ASN A 17 1.36 -27.40 0.78
C ASN A 17 1.26 -27.63 -0.73
N TYR A 18 0.14 -28.18 -1.22
CA TYR A 18 0.00 -28.65 -2.60
C TYR A 18 -1.20 -28.02 -3.34
N VAL A 19 -1.90 -27.05 -2.73
CA VAL A 19 -3.14 -26.46 -3.30
C VAL A 19 -2.89 -25.69 -4.61
N GLU A 20 -1.73 -25.05 -4.78
CA GLU A 20 -1.39 -24.34 -6.02
C GLU A 20 -0.02 -24.80 -6.56
N GLY A 21 -0.01 -25.98 -7.19
CA GLY A 21 1.22 -26.67 -7.60
C GLY A 21 1.81 -26.31 -8.97
N GLY A 22 1.39 -25.19 -9.59
CA GLY A 22 1.76 -24.87 -10.98
C GLY A 22 2.61 -23.60 -11.12
N ALA A 23 3.70 -23.66 -11.90
CA ALA A 23 4.47 -22.50 -12.31
C ALA A 23 4.92 -22.62 -13.77
N TYR A 24 4.89 -21.50 -14.49
CA TYR A 24 5.38 -21.40 -15.86
C TYR A 24 6.62 -20.52 -15.92
N LEU A 25 7.73 -21.05 -16.49
CA LEU A 25 9.01 -20.34 -16.58
C LEU A 25 9.50 -20.12 -18.02
N GLY A 26 8.88 -20.76 -19.03
CA GLY A 26 9.25 -20.69 -20.45
C GLY A 26 10.66 -21.25 -20.76
N LEU A 27 10.84 -21.92 -21.90
CA LEU A 27 12.15 -22.51 -22.24
C LEU A 27 13.19 -21.44 -22.64
N LEU A 28 12.77 -20.46 -23.45
CA LEU A 28 13.64 -19.35 -23.85
C LEU A 28 14.08 -18.48 -22.67
N PRO A 29 13.19 -18.03 -21.76
CA PRO A 29 13.60 -17.32 -20.54
C PRO A 29 14.57 -18.13 -19.67
N LEU A 30 14.35 -19.44 -19.47
CA LEU A 30 15.28 -20.28 -18.72
C LEU A 30 16.67 -20.33 -19.35
N CYS A 31 16.77 -20.52 -20.67
CA CYS A 31 18.06 -20.48 -21.35
C CYS A 31 18.74 -19.11 -21.26
N LEU A 32 17.98 -18.01 -21.36
CA LEU A 32 18.50 -16.64 -21.22
C LEU A 32 18.97 -16.36 -19.79
N ALA A 33 18.22 -16.81 -18.78
CA ALA A 33 18.61 -16.70 -17.39
C ALA A 33 19.91 -17.46 -17.12
N LEU A 34 20.04 -18.69 -17.65
CA LEU A 34 21.27 -19.46 -17.58
C LEU A 34 22.45 -18.74 -18.25
N ILE A 35 22.21 -18.12 -19.41
CA ILE A 35 23.22 -17.26 -20.07
C ILE A 35 23.63 -16.11 -19.16
N ALA A 36 22.71 -15.44 -18.49
CA ALA A 36 23.03 -14.32 -17.59
C ALA A 36 23.91 -14.75 -16.42
N VAL A 37 23.63 -15.91 -15.82
CA VAL A 37 24.36 -16.45 -14.67
C VAL A 37 25.77 -16.92 -15.08
N LEU A 38 25.87 -17.58 -16.24
CA LEU A 38 27.12 -18.20 -16.70
C LEU A 38 27.97 -17.30 -17.60
N ALA A 39 27.45 -16.16 -18.09
CA ALA A 39 28.19 -15.27 -18.96
C ALA A 39 29.35 -14.60 -18.22
N ASN A 40 30.56 -14.88 -18.71
CA ASN A 40 31.79 -14.33 -18.17
C ASN A 40 31.92 -12.84 -18.56
N ARG A 41 31.63 -11.93 -17.63
CA ARG A 41 31.86 -10.48 -17.81
C ARG A 41 33.26 -10.10 -17.31
N GLN A 42 34.30 -10.31 -18.14
CA GLN A 42 35.57 -9.54 -18.29
C GLN A 42 36.70 -10.42 -18.87
N ILE A 43 37.22 -10.14 -20.08
CA ILE A 43 38.43 -9.35 -20.41
C ILE A 43 39.75 -9.90 -19.81
N GLY A 44 40.53 -10.59 -20.63
CA GLY A 44 41.97 -10.29 -20.80
C GLY A 44 42.99 -10.62 -19.69
N LYS A 45 42.79 -11.62 -18.82
CA LYS A 45 43.86 -12.08 -17.89
C LYS A 45 44.00 -13.61 -17.78
N SER A 46 45.25 -14.03 -17.54
CA SER A 46 45.76 -15.41 -17.49
C SER A 46 45.03 -16.31 -16.47
N ALA A 47 44.94 -17.62 -16.80
CA ALA A 47 44.07 -18.63 -16.21
C ALA A 47 44.19 -18.82 -14.68
N ASN A 48 45.33 -18.54 -14.06
CA ASN A 48 45.54 -18.77 -12.62
C ASN A 48 45.06 -17.64 -11.70
N GLN A 49 44.79 -16.43 -12.21
CA GLN A 49 44.17 -15.32 -11.44
C GLN A 49 42.64 -15.26 -11.60
N GLN A 50 42.05 -16.16 -12.39
CA GLN A 50 40.65 -16.08 -12.81
C GLN A 50 39.64 -16.55 -11.74
N ILE A 51 39.95 -17.51 -10.87
CA ILE A 51 38.91 -18.10 -10.00
C ILE A 51 38.57 -17.17 -8.81
N SER A 52 39.57 -16.56 -8.17
CA SER A 52 39.34 -15.63 -7.05
C SER A 52 38.77 -14.28 -7.48
N SER A 53 39.19 -13.76 -8.65
CA SER A 53 38.65 -12.51 -9.21
C SER A 53 37.20 -12.67 -9.73
N ARG A 54 36.83 -13.86 -10.25
CA ARG A 54 35.45 -14.16 -10.70
C ARG A 54 34.41 -14.00 -9.60
N LEU A 55 34.66 -14.55 -8.41
CA LEU A 55 33.74 -14.42 -7.28
C LEU A 55 33.62 -12.95 -6.84
N ILE A 56 34.74 -12.24 -6.73
CA ILE A 56 34.79 -10.85 -6.30
C ILE A 56 34.08 -9.92 -7.29
N ASP A 57 34.26 -10.10 -8.60
CA ASP A 57 33.58 -9.31 -9.64
C ASP A 57 32.10 -9.70 -9.81
N TRP A 58 31.73 -10.96 -9.56
CA TRP A 58 30.33 -11.38 -9.49
C TRP A 58 29.60 -10.68 -8.35
N PHE A 59 30.22 -10.57 -7.16
CA PHE A 59 29.70 -9.78 -6.04
C PHE A 59 29.70 -8.25 -6.27
N ARG A 60 30.48 -7.73 -7.23
CA ARG A 60 30.49 -6.28 -7.57
C ARG A 60 29.25 -5.83 -8.34
N HIS A 61 28.50 -6.73 -8.96
CA HIS A 61 27.19 -6.44 -9.54
C HIS A 61 26.09 -7.02 -8.64
N PRO A 62 25.40 -6.24 -7.80
CA PRO A 62 24.54 -6.79 -6.74
C PRO A 62 23.33 -7.58 -7.27
N HIS A 63 22.91 -7.40 -8.53
CA HIS A 63 21.62 -7.90 -9.01
C HIS A 63 21.62 -9.36 -9.50
N ILE A 64 22.57 -9.77 -10.35
CA ILE A 64 22.62 -11.16 -10.88
C ILE A 64 22.81 -12.19 -9.76
N PRO A 65 23.76 -12.01 -8.82
CA PRO A 65 23.91 -12.88 -7.64
C PRO A 65 22.64 -12.98 -6.81
N PHE A 66 22.03 -11.83 -6.53
CA PHE A 66 20.82 -11.74 -5.73
C PHE A 66 19.68 -12.56 -6.35
N PHE A 67 19.35 -12.33 -7.62
CA PHE A 67 18.26 -13.07 -8.28
C PHE A 67 18.59 -14.55 -8.51
N THR A 68 19.88 -14.90 -8.68
CA THR A 68 20.30 -16.31 -8.75
C THR A 68 20.06 -17.01 -7.42
N LEU A 69 20.56 -16.44 -6.32
CA LEU A 69 20.36 -16.98 -4.97
C LEU A 69 18.88 -17.04 -4.60
N LEU A 70 18.12 -16.00 -4.95
CA LEU A 70 16.67 -15.98 -4.73
C LEU A 70 15.97 -17.09 -5.51
N SER A 71 16.34 -17.34 -6.77
CA SER A 71 15.76 -18.44 -7.56
C SER A 71 16.05 -19.82 -6.95
N LEU A 72 17.28 -20.06 -6.48
CA LEU A 72 17.67 -21.32 -5.84
C LEU A 72 16.98 -21.51 -4.49
N PHE A 73 16.92 -20.44 -3.68
CA PHE A 73 16.19 -20.44 -2.42
C PHE A 73 14.70 -20.73 -2.65
N SER A 74 14.10 -20.10 -3.66
CA SER A 74 12.70 -20.30 -4.03
C SER A 74 12.43 -21.73 -4.48
N LEU A 75 13.29 -22.31 -5.32
CA LEU A 75 13.20 -23.72 -5.72
C LEU A 75 13.27 -24.66 -4.50
N GLY A 76 14.18 -24.40 -3.56
CA GLY A 76 14.24 -25.15 -2.30
C GLY A 76 12.96 -25.01 -1.46
N CYS A 77 12.33 -23.84 -1.46
CA CYS A 77 11.08 -23.61 -0.75
C CYS A 77 9.87 -24.31 -1.39
N ILE A 78 9.74 -24.30 -2.72
CA ILE A 78 8.56 -24.85 -3.43
C ILE A 78 8.32 -26.32 -3.10
N PHE A 79 9.37 -27.11 -2.92
CA PHE A 79 9.28 -28.53 -2.56
C PHE A 79 9.12 -28.78 -1.06
N GLY A 80 8.87 -27.74 -0.25
CA GLY A 80 8.69 -27.88 1.20
C GLY A 80 9.94 -28.37 1.94
N THR A 81 11.14 -28.08 1.42
CA THR A 81 12.39 -28.53 2.06
C THR A 81 12.61 -27.83 3.41
N PRO A 82 13.47 -28.35 4.30
CA PRO A 82 13.80 -27.69 5.56
C PRO A 82 14.34 -26.26 5.42
N LEU A 83 14.78 -25.85 4.21
CA LEU A 83 15.16 -24.47 3.91
C LEU A 83 14.03 -23.48 4.18
N TYR A 84 12.77 -23.90 4.03
CA TYR A 84 11.61 -23.05 4.27
C TYR A 84 11.51 -22.57 5.73
N ALA A 85 12.09 -23.30 6.69
CA ALA A 85 12.11 -22.88 8.09
C ALA A 85 12.79 -21.51 8.30
N LEU A 86 13.69 -21.10 7.39
CA LEU A 86 14.30 -19.76 7.40
C LEU A 86 13.27 -18.66 7.17
N VAL A 87 12.18 -18.94 6.44
CA VAL A 87 11.09 -17.99 6.20
C VAL A 87 10.38 -17.65 7.50
N TYR A 88 10.23 -18.62 8.41
CA TYR A 88 9.63 -18.39 9.73
C TYR A 88 10.45 -17.46 10.62
N ALA A 89 11.76 -17.34 10.37
CA ALA A 89 12.63 -16.40 11.07
C ALA A 89 12.56 -14.96 10.53
N LEU A 90 11.95 -14.75 9.35
CA LEU A 90 11.84 -13.42 8.75
C LEU A 90 10.69 -12.62 9.39
N PRO A 91 10.91 -11.36 9.77
CA PRO A 91 9.84 -10.51 10.29
C PRO A 91 8.76 -10.32 9.21
N PHE A 92 7.50 -10.24 9.65
CA PHE A 92 6.30 -10.06 8.80
C PHE A 92 5.89 -11.23 7.90
N ILE A 93 6.77 -12.19 7.62
CA ILE A 93 6.49 -13.35 6.73
C ILE A 93 6.46 -14.67 7.51
N SER A 94 6.63 -14.62 8.83
CA SER A 94 6.58 -15.81 9.70
C SER A 94 5.22 -16.53 9.73
N GLN A 95 4.17 -15.90 9.21
CA GLN A 95 2.83 -16.48 9.02
C GLN A 95 2.63 -17.12 7.63
N SER A 96 3.65 -17.12 6.77
CA SER A 96 3.57 -17.77 5.47
C SER A 96 3.63 -19.28 5.65
N HIS A 97 2.52 -19.97 5.37
CA HIS A 97 2.37 -21.42 5.54
C HIS A 97 2.24 -22.13 4.19
N SER A 98 2.81 -21.55 3.14
CA SER A 98 2.60 -21.99 1.76
C SER A 98 3.93 -22.03 1.01
N PRO A 99 4.73 -23.09 1.21
CA PRO A 99 6.04 -23.25 0.57
C PRO A 99 5.99 -23.14 -0.95
N PHE A 100 4.93 -23.68 -1.57
CA PHE A 100 4.69 -23.59 -3.00
C PHE A 100 4.56 -22.14 -3.53
N ARG A 101 4.11 -21.15 -2.73
CA ARG A 101 3.98 -19.73 -3.17
C ARG A 101 5.33 -19.11 -3.57
N TRP A 102 6.44 -19.77 -3.24
CA TRP A 102 7.77 -19.38 -3.70
C TRP A 102 7.97 -19.57 -5.21
N VAL A 103 6.98 -20.10 -5.93
CA VAL A 103 6.90 -19.98 -7.40
C VAL A 103 6.90 -18.51 -7.88
N PHE A 104 6.38 -17.55 -7.10
CA PHE A 104 6.35 -16.14 -7.50
C PHE A 104 7.75 -15.50 -7.50
N PRO A 105 8.56 -15.56 -6.41
CA PRO A 105 9.93 -15.08 -6.46
C PRO A 105 10.81 -15.85 -7.47
N LEU A 106 10.54 -17.15 -7.71
CA LEU A 106 11.22 -17.92 -8.74
C LEU A 106 10.96 -17.36 -10.14
N THR A 107 9.69 -17.18 -10.51
CA THR A 107 9.28 -16.64 -11.82
C THR A 107 9.82 -15.23 -12.05
N LEU A 108 9.73 -14.36 -11.03
CA LEU A 108 10.33 -13.02 -11.06
C LEU A 108 11.85 -13.06 -11.30
N SER A 109 12.56 -13.93 -10.56
CA SER A 109 14.01 -14.06 -10.66
C SER A 109 14.43 -14.52 -12.05
N VAL A 110 13.75 -15.53 -12.62
CA VAL A 110 14.01 -16.02 -13.97
C VAL A 110 13.74 -14.94 -15.02
N ALA A 111 12.65 -14.17 -14.90
CA ALA A 111 12.35 -13.09 -15.84
C ALA A 111 13.42 -11.99 -15.82
N ILE A 112 13.88 -11.58 -14.64
CA ILE A 112 14.93 -10.55 -14.50
C ILE A 112 16.26 -11.07 -15.03
N LEU A 113 16.64 -12.31 -14.67
CA LEU A 113 17.85 -12.95 -15.19
C LEU A 113 17.78 -13.11 -16.72
N ALA A 114 16.62 -13.46 -17.29
CA ALA A 114 16.43 -13.53 -18.73
C ALA A 114 16.68 -12.16 -19.41
N GLY A 115 16.22 -11.07 -18.81
CA GLY A 115 16.53 -9.71 -19.27
C GLY A 115 18.02 -9.38 -19.28
N PHE A 116 18.75 -9.78 -18.22
CA PHE A 116 20.22 -9.69 -18.22
C PHE A 116 20.86 -10.58 -19.30
N GLY A 117 20.29 -11.76 -19.56
CA GLY A 117 20.69 -12.66 -20.63
C GLY A 117 20.57 -12.02 -22.01
N VAL A 118 19.47 -11.32 -22.29
CA VAL A 118 19.30 -10.55 -23.53
C VAL A 118 20.36 -9.46 -23.66
N ASN A 119 20.67 -8.73 -22.58
CA ASN A 119 21.76 -7.73 -22.61
C ASN A 119 23.11 -8.36 -22.97
N VAL A 120 23.42 -9.54 -22.45
CA VAL A 120 24.62 -10.31 -22.83
C VAL A 120 24.61 -10.67 -24.32
N LEU A 121 23.46 -11.05 -24.88
CA LEU A 121 23.34 -11.32 -26.33
C LEU A 121 23.64 -10.07 -27.16
N ILE A 122 23.06 -8.92 -26.79
CA ILE A 122 23.24 -7.64 -27.49
C ILE A 122 24.71 -7.19 -27.43
N GLU A 123 25.35 -7.27 -26.26
CA GLU A 123 26.77 -6.94 -26.08
C GLU A 123 27.69 -7.85 -26.91
N ASN A 124 27.46 -9.17 -26.86
CA ASN A 124 28.22 -10.13 -27.65
C ASN A 124 28.07 -9.89 -29.16
N ARG A 125 26.87 -9.49 -29.62
CA ARG A 125 26.62 -9.16 -31.02
C ARG A 125 27.40 -7.93 -31.47
N LYS A 126 27.51 -6.89 -30.63
CA LYS A 126 28.30 -5.68 -30.92
C LYS A 126 29.80 -5.97 -31.07
N ARG A 127 30.30 -7.06 -30.46
CA ARG A 127 31.72 -7.48 -30.52
C ARG A 127 32.09 -8.33 -31.74
N LEU A 128 31.09 -8.87 -32.46
CA LEU A 128 31.31 -9.71 -33.65
C LEU A 128 32.07 -9.05 -34.84
N PRO A 129 32.01 -7.71 -35.06
CA PRO A 129 32.78 -7.08 -36.15
C PRO A 129 34.30 -7.11 -35.94
N ASP A 130 34.80 -6.99 -34.71
CA ASP A 130 36.25 -6.88 -34.43
C ASP A 130 37.00 -8.23 -34.57
N GLU A 131 36.37 -9.36 -34.29
CA GLU A 131 36.99 -10.69 -34.44
C GLU A 131 37.23 -11.11 -35.90
N LYS A 132 36.41 -10.61 -36.85
CA LYS A 132 36.59 -10.89 -38.28
C LYS A 132 37.74 -10.08 -38.90
N ALA A 133 38.17 -8.99 -38.29
CA ALA A 133 39.30 -8.19 -38.79
C ALA A 133 40.68 -8.77 -38.40
N GLY A 134 40.74 -9.63 -37.39
CA GLY A 134 42.00 -10.16 -36.83
C GLY A 134 42.28 -11.66 -37.03
N SER A 135 41.39 -12.45 -37.62
CA SER A 135 41.58 -13.91 -37.74
C SER A 135 42.12 -14.35 -39.10
N ARG A 136 43.42 -14.70 -39.13
CA ARG A 136 44.02 -15.53 -40.20
C ARG A 136 43.23 -16.85 -40.33
N LYS A 137 42.93 -17.26 -41.58
CA LYS A 137 42.37 -18.58 -41.90
C LYS A 137 43.25 -19.68 -41.28
N PRO A 138 42.72 -20.60 -40.45
CA PRO A 138 43.50 -21.75 -40.00
C PRO A 138 43.55 -22.82 -41.10
N GLU A 139 44.73 -23.38 -41.32
CA GLU A 139 44.94 -24.57 -42.15
C GLU A 139 44.15 -25.77 -41.63
N ALA A 140 43.65 -26.56 -42.57
CA ALA A 140 42.82 -27.72 -42.33
C ALA A 140 43.62 -28.87 -41.69
N THR A 141 43.63 -28.95 -40.36
CA THR A 141 44.02 -30.18 -39.64
C THR A 141 42.78 -31.02 -39.35
N ARG A 142 42.79 -32.23 -39.90
CA ARG A 142 41.72 -33.23 -39.91
C ARG A 142 41.63 -33.92 -38.52
N ASN A 143 41.12 -33.22 -37.52
CA ASN A 143 40.87 -33.76 -36.18
C ASN A 143 39.37 -33.98 -35.93
N SER A 144 39.00 -34.98 -35.13
CA SER A 144 37.61 -35.31 -34.71
C SER A 144 36.82 -34.10 -34.18
N LEU A 145 37.51 -33.12 -33.58
CA LEU A 145 36.98 -31.82 -33.15
C LEU A 145 36.38 -30.98 -34.31
N PHE A 146 36.86 -31.14 -35.54
CA PHE A 146 36.34 -30.48 -36.73
C PHE A 146 34.95 -31.00 -37.11
N VAL A 147 34.72 -32.31 -37.02
CA VAL A 147 33.43 -32.94 -37.33
C VAL A 147 32.37 -32.52 -36.30
N ILE A 148 32.73 -32.50 -35.01
CA ILE A 148 31.86 -32.02 -33.94
C ILE A 148 31.54 -30.52 -34.13
N ARG A 149 32.52 -29.69 -34.50
CA ARG A 149 32.30 -28.26 -34.78
C ARG A 149 31.39 -28.04 -35.99
N ASN A 150 31.50 -28.87 -37.03
CA ASN A 150 30.74 -28.72 -38.27
C ASN A 150 29.29 -29.23 -38.11
N LEU A 151 29.09 -30.34 -37.41
CA LEU A 151 27.79 -30.97 -37.23
C LEU A 151 27.01 -30.40 -36.04
N PHE A 152 27.65 -30.27 -34.87
CA PHE A 152 26.96 -29.89 -33.63
C PHE A 152 26.83 -28.36 -33.49
N LEU A 153 27.92 -27.63 -33.76
CA LEU A 153 27.97 -26.16 -33.64
C LEU A 153 27.75 -25.44 -34.99
N LEU A 154 27.41 -26.15 -36.08
CA LEU A 154 27.19 -25.58 -37.42
C LEU A 154 28.28 -24.57 -37.82
N ASN A 155 29.54 -24.94 -37.62
CA ASN A 155 30.75 -24.18 -37.98
C ASN A 155 30.94 -22.80 -37.29
N THR A 156 30.36 -22.58 -36.10
CA THR A 156 30.70 -21.41 -35.25
C THR A 156 31.75 -21.71 -34.20
N SER A 157 32.47 -20.67 -33.74
CA SER A 157 33.37 -20.75 -32.59
C SER A 157 32.61 -21.18 -31.32
N PRO A 158 33.19 -22.08 -30.50
CA PRO A 158 32.59 -22.54 -29.26
C PRO A 158 32.54 -21.40 -28.25
N SER A 159 31.32 -21.01 -27.89
CA SER A 159 30.97 -20.06 -26.83
C SER A 159 29.81 -20.66 -26.01
N LEU A 160 29.64 -20.21 -24.78
CA LEU A 160 28.49 -20.59 -23.93
C LEU A 160 27.16 -20.48 -24.70
N LEU A 161 26.97 -19.38 -25.42
CA LEU A 161 25.80 -19.13 -26.24
C LEU A 161 25.63 -20.15 -27.38
N SER A 162 26.70 -20.45 -28.13
CA SER A 162 26.60 -21.41 -29.24
C SER A 162 26.38 -22.84 -28.75
N VAL A 163 26.93 -23.20 -27.59
CA VAL A 163 26.72 -24.51 -26.97
C VAL A 163 25.28 -24.64 -26.50
N LEU A 164 24.76 -23.68 -25.75
CA LEU A 164 23.36 -23.69 -25.29
C LEU A 164 22.36 -23.65 -26.45
N ALA A 165 22.60 -22.83 -27.48
CA ALA A 165 21.77 -22.80 -28.67
C ALA A 165 21.74 -24.16 -29.40
N SER A 166 22.89 -24.85 -29.47
CA SER A 166 22.99 -26.15 -30.13
C SER A 166 22.36 -27.26 -29.30
N LEU A 167 22.57 -27.25 -27.97
CA LEU A 167 21.92 -28.19 -27.05
C LEU A 167 20.39 -28.06 -27.10
N ALA A 168 19.86 -26.84 -27.12
CA ALA A 168 18.42 -26.62 -27.25
C ALA A 168 17.90 -27.04 -28.64
N ALA A 169 18.57 -26.62 -29.73
CA ALA A 169 18.14 -26.94 -31.09
C ALA A 169 18.13 -28.46 -31.35
N TRP A 170 19.26 -29.12 -31.12
CA TRP A 170 19.42 -30.55 -31.33
C TRP A 170 18.70 -31.38 -30.28
N GLY A 171 18.64 -30.92 -29.03
CA GLY A 171 17.87 -31.57 -27.97
C GLY A 171 16.39 -31.63 -28.30
N GLY A 172 15.79 -30.51 -28.71
CA GLY A 172 14.39 -30.48 -29.14
C GLY A 172 14.13 -31.35 -30.37
N LEU A 173 15.04 -31.33 -31.35
CA LEU A 173 14.90 -32.16 -32.55
C LEU A 173 15.04 -33.66 -32.22
N ALA A 174 15.97 -34.02 -31.34
CA ALA A 174 16.14 -35.38 -30.85
C ALA A 174 14.91 -35.85 -30.07
N THR A 175 14.28 -34.98 -29.27
CA THR A 175 13.00 -35.27 -28.62
C THR A 175 11.91 -35.55 -29.64
N LEU A 176 11.77 -34.72 -30.67
CA LEU A 176 10.76 -34.92 -31.73
C LEU A 176 10.97 -36.20 -32.52
N ILE A 177 12.23 -36.51 -32.90
CA ILE A 177 12.59 -37.76 -33.57
C ILE A 177 12.32 -38.95 -32.65
N GLY A 178 12.70 -38.86 -31.38
CA GLY A 178 12.45 -39.88 -30.37
C GLY A 178 10.96 -40.15 -30.16
N LEU A 179 10.12 -39.11 -30.18
CA LEU A 179 8.66 -39.23 -30.12
C LEU A 179 8.08 -39.84 -31.40
N ALA A 180 8.55 -39.44 -32.57
CA ALA A 180 8.13 -40.07 -33.82
C ALA A 180 8.47 -41.58 -33.83
N LEU A 181 9.69 -41.94 -33.40
CA LEU A 181 10.12 -43.33 -33.27
C LEU A 181 9.33 -44.07 -32.20
N SER A 182 9.06 -43.46 -31.05
CA SER A 182 8.27 -44.07 -29.98
C SER A 182 6.84 -44.37 -30.45
N ARG A 183 6.27 -43.50 -31.30
CA ARG A 183 4.95 -43.69 -31.88
C ARG A 183 4.90 -44.77 -32.96
N VAL A 184 5.94 -44.86 -33.80
CA VAL A 184 6.07 -45.87 -34.86
C VAL A 184 6.33 -47.25 -34.26
N PHE A 185 7.19 -47.34 -33.25
CA PHE A 185 7.56 -48.58 -32.58
C PHE A 185 6.82 -48.79 -31.25
N PHE A 186 5.63 -48.21 -31.09
CA PHE A 186 4.88 -48.22 -29.83
C PHE A 186 4.69 -49.62 -29.26
N THR A 187 4.33 -50.59 -30.10
CA THR A 187 4.12 -51.99 -29.69
C THR A 187 5.36 -52.63 -29.05
N ARG A 188 6.57 -52.17 -29.39
CA ARG A 188 7.83 -52.67 -28.80
C ARG A 188 8.17 -51.99 -27.48
N ILE A 189 7.73 -50.75 -27.29
CA ILE A 189 8.01 -49.96 -26.08
C ILE A 189 6.84 -49.94 -25.10
N GLU A 190 5.67 -50.43 -25.50
CA GLU A 190 4.46 -50.46 -24.67
C GLU A 190 4.68 -51.07 -23.29
N PRO A 191 5.42 -52.21 -23.11
CA PRO A 191 5.71 -52.73 -21.78
C PRO A 191 6.57 -51.80 -20.91
N LEU A 192 7.41 -50.97 -21.54
CA LEU A 192 8.18 -49.95 -20.83
C LEU A 192 7.28 -48.78 -20.42
N VAL A 193 6.37 -48.36 -21.30
CA VAL A 193 5.38 -47.31 -21.02
C VAL A 193 4.47 -47.73 -19.87
N GLU A 194 3.99 -48.98 -19.87
CA GLU A 194 3.20 -49.55 -18.79
C GLU A 194 3.99 -49.56 -17.47
N ARG A 195 5.26 -49.98 -17.49
CA ARG A 195 6.12 -49.93 -16.30
C ARG A 195 6.28 -48.52 -15.77
N VAL A 196 6.49 -47.54 -16.65
CA VAL A 196 6.59 -46.12 -16.27
C VAL A 196 5.27 -45.65 -15.66
N PHE A 197 4.14 -45.92 -16.31
CA PHE A 197 2.80 -45.59 -15.84
C PHE A 197 2.51 -46.16 -14.44
N LEU A 198 2.79 -47.44 -14.20
CA LEU A 198 2.61 -48.08 -12.91
C LEU A 198 3.59 -47.59 -11.84
N SER A 199 4.78 -47.12 -12.24
CA SER A 199 5.78 -46.57 -11.33
C SER A 199 5.52 -45.12 -10.91
N LEU A 200 4.71 -44.38 -11.67
CA LEU A 200 4.40 -42.97 -11.40
C LEU A 200 3.25 -42.85 -10.41
N ALA A 201 3.52 -42.21 -9.27
CA ALA A 201 2.52 -41.97 -8.24
C ALA A 201 1.30 -41.22 -8.82
N LYS A 202 0.10 -41.70 -8.49
CA LYS A 202 -1.21 -41.17 -8.93
C LYS A 202 -1.54 -41.31 -10.43
N ALA A 203 -0.62 -41.76 -11.30
CA ALA A 203 -0.95 -41.93 -12.71
C ALA A 203 -2.10 -42.94 -12.94
N PRO A 204 -2.17 -44.10 -12.25
CA PRO A 204 -3.31 -45.02 -12.35
C PRO A 204 -4.63 -44.50 -11.77
N ALA A 205 -4.58 -43.44 -10.95
CA ALA A 205 -5.77 -42.78 -10.43
C ALA A 205 -6.28 -41.67 -11.38
N ALA A 206 -5.41 -41.14 -12.24
CA ALA A 206 -5.72 -40.04 -13.14
C ALA A 206 -6.06 -40.50 -14.58
N PHE A 207 -5.54 -41.65 -15.02
CA PHE A 207 -5.77 -42.18 -16.35
C PHE A 207 -6.32 -43.60 -16.29
N PRO A 208 -7.21 -43.98 -17.22
CA PRO A 208 -7.79 -45.32 -17.25
C PRO A 208 -6.77 -46.42 -17.59
N ASP A 209 -5.72 -46.11 -18.37
CA ASP A 209 -4.64 -47.04 -18.72
C ASP A 209 -3.35 -46.32 -19.16
N HIS A 210 -2.28 -47.09 -19.39
CA HIS A 210 -0.98 -46.58 -19.84
C HIS A 210 -1.00 -46.01 -21.26
N ARG A 211 -1.96 -46.41 -22.12
CA ARG A 211 -2.09 -45.90 -23.49
C ARG A 211 -2.67 -44.49 -23.48
N ALA A 212 -3.70 -44.25 -22.67
CA ALA A 212 -4.27 -42.94 -22.42
C ALA A 212 -3.24 -41.99 -21.81
N PHE A 213 -2.48 -42.46 -20.81
CA PHE A 213 -1.35 -41.72 -20.24
C PHE A 213 -0.32 -41.33 -21.30
N TYR A 214 0.16 -42.29 -22.10
CA TYR A 214 1.10 -42.00 -23.19
C TYR A 214 0.55 -41.00 -24.20
N SER A 215 -0.72 -41.17 -24.62
CA SER A 215 -1.34 -40.26 -25.59
C SER A 215 -1.47 -38.84 -25.05
N TYR A 216 -1.73 -38.68 -23.75
CA TYR A 216 -1.81 -37.38 -23.10
C TYR A 216 -0.43 -36.71 -23.03
N GLU A 217 0.57 -37.41 -22.50
CA GLU A 217 1.95 -36.90 -22.36
C GLU A 217 2.64 -36.64 -23.71
N PHE A 218 2.31 -37.44 -24.75
CA PHE A 218 2.90 -37.30 -26.08
C PHE A 218 2.73 -35.89 -26.65
N LYS A 219 1.54 -35.29 -26.50
CA LYS A 219 1.25 -33.94 -27.00
C LYS A 219 2.13 -32.90 -26.33
N TRP A 220 2.29 -32.99 -25.01
CA TRP A 220 3.11 -32.06 -24.23
C TRP A 220 4.61 -32.23 -24.52
N ALA A 221 5.08 -33.46 -24.70
CA ALA A 221 6.45 -33.74 -25.08
C ALA A 221 6.77 -33.23 -26.50
N VAL A 222 5.82 -33.32 -27.44
CA VAL A 222 5.96 -32.71 -28.79
C VAL A 222 6.07 -31.19 -28.67
N LEU A 223 5.18 -30.55 -27.90
CA LEU A 223 5.21 -29.10 -27.68
C LEU A 223 6.56 -28.67 -27.06
N PHE A 224 7.03 -29.37 -26.04
CA PHE A 224 8.35 -29.17 -25.45
C PHE A 224 9.47 -29.27 -26.49
N GLY A 225 9.46 -30.31 -27.33
CA GLY A 225 10.44 -30.49 -28.41
C GLY A 225 10.44 -29.33 -29.40
N LEU A 226 9.25 -28.90 -29.85
CA LEU A 226 9.08 -27.76 -30.77
C LEU A 226 9.61 -26.45 -30.17
N LEU A 227 9.22 -26.13 -28.94
CA LEU A 227 9.61 -24.90 -28.24
C LEU A 227 11.10 -24.90 -27.90
N LEU A 228 11.68 -26.05 -27.53
CA LEU A 228 13.11 -26.19 -27.27
C LEU A 228 13.93 -26.00 -28.55
N THR A 229 13.49 -26.59 -29.68
CA THR A 229 14.12 -26.37 -30.98
C THR A 229 14.03 -24.89 -31.40
N ALA A 230 12.84 -24.28 -31.27
CA ALA A 230 12.65 -22.87 -31.58
C ALA A 230 13.52 -21.95 -30.69
N THR A 231 13.66 -22.28 -29.39
CA THR A 231 14.56 -21.58 -28.46
C THR A 231 16.01 -21.64 -28.94
N GLY A 232 16.48 -22.82 -29.35
CA GLY A 232 17.81 -22.99 -29.94
C GLY A 232 18.01 -22.15 -31.21
N ILE A 233 17.00 -22.11 -32.09
CA ILE A 233 17.01 -21.28 -33.31
C ILE A 233 17.09 -19.79 -32.97
N VAL A 234 16.28 -19.29 -32.03
CA VAL A 234 16.30 -17.88 -31.60
C VAL A 234 17.69 -17.49 -31.07
N LEU A 235 18.25 -18.30 -30.16
CA LEU A 235 19.58 -18.07 -29.61
C LEU A 235 20.66 -18.12 -30.68
N ARG A 236 20.49 -18.97 -31.70
CA ARG A 236 21.41 -19.04 -32.84
C ARG A 236 21.35 -17.80 -33.71
N VAL A 237 20.14 -17.37 -34.10
CA VAL A 237 19.89 -16.19 -34.94
C VAL A 237 20.36 -14.91 -34.24
N SER A 238 20.45 -14.89 -32.91
CA SER A 238 21.03 -13.75 -32.17
C SER A 238 22.44 -13.37 -32.63
N ARG A 239 23.24 -14.34 -33.09
CA ARG A 239 24.60 -14.16 -33.63
C ARG A 239 24.65 -13.86 -35.13
N CYS A 240 23.54 -14.02 -35.85
CA CYS A 240 23.48 -13.81 -37.29
C CYS A 240 23.26 -12.33 -37.62
N PRO A 241 23.96 -11.76 -38.61
CA PRO A 241 23.80 -10.36 -39.03
C PRO A 241 22.55 -10.16 -39.90
N ILE A 242 21.40 -10.69 -39.47
CA ILE A 242 20.12 -10.56 -40.16
C ILE A 242 19.34 -9.43 -39.50
N PHE A 243 18.83 -8.51 -40.32
CA PHE A 243 18.13 -7.30 -39.86
C PHE A 243 16.83 -7.08 -40.61
N VAL A 244 15.83 -6.55 -39.90
CA VAL A 244 14.58 -6.03 -40.45
C VAL A 244 14.44 -4.60 -39.93
N ARG A 245 14.32 -3.61 -40.84
CA ARG A 245 14.22 -2.18 -40.49
C ARG A 245 15.26 -1.71 -39.46
N ARG A 246 16.54 -2.08 -39.66
CA ARG A 246 17.69 -1.79 -38.77
C ARG A 246 17.67 -2.47 -37.39
N ARG A 247 16.66 -3.29 -37.08
CA ARG A 247 16.58 -4.10 -35.86
C ARG A 247 17.00 -5.54 -36.16
N PRO A 248 17.71 -6.21 -35.25
CA PRO A 248 18.17 -7.57 -35.47
C PRO A 248 17.00 -8.56 -35.41
N VAL A 249 16.96 -9.53 -36.34
CA VAL A 249 15.78 -10.44 -36.50
C VAL A 249 15.48 -11.28 -35.25
N PHE A 250 16.49 -11.64 -34.46
CA PHE A 250 16.28 -12.45 -33.25
C PHE A 250 15.38 -11.75 -32.21
N GLU A 251 15.34 -10.41 -32.17
CA GLU A 251 14.45 -9.68 -31.26
C GLU A 251 12.98 -10.01 -31.57
N PHE A 252 12.62 -10.00 -32.86
CA PHE A 252 11.27 -10.35 -33.31
C PHE A 252 10.97 -11.83 -33.10
N LEU A 253 11.93 -12.72 -33.40
CA LEU A 253 11.74 -14.17 -33.19
C LEU A 253 11.62 -14.52 -31.71
N ALA A 254 12.37 -13.86 -30.83
CA ALA A 254 12.27 -14.05 -29.39
C ALA A 254 10.88 -13.65 -28.88
N VAL A 255 10.39 -12.47 -29.29
CA VAL A 255 9.04 -12.01 -28.92
C VAL A 255 7.97 -12.96 -29.47
N GLY A 256 8.06 -13.34 -30.75
CA GLY A 256 7.12 -14.26 -31.38
C GLY A 256 7.10 -15.63 -30.71
N LEU A 257 8.27 -16.17 -30.33
CA LEU A 257 8.36 -17.42 -29.59
C LEU A 257 7.77 -17.30 -28.18
N LEU A 258 8.02 -16.21 -27.47
CA LEU A 258 7.41 -15.98 -26.15
C LEU A 258 5.89 -15.92 -26.24
N VAL A 259 5.33 -15.21 -27.22
CA VAL A 259 3.88 -15.16 -27.46
C VAL A 259 3.34 -16.55 -27.75
N LEU A 260 3.99 -17.31 -28.64
CA LEU A 260 3.59 -18.67 -28.95
C LEU A 260 3.60 -19.57 -27.71
N ASP A 261 4.70 -19.57 -26.95
CA ASP A 261 4.88 -20.35 -25.71
C ASP A 261 3.75 -20.02 -24.70
N PHE A 262 3.51 -18.73 -24.44
CA PHE A 262 2.43 -18.28 -23.56
C PHE A 262 1.04 -18.68 -24.03
N VAL A 263 0.73 -18.54 -25.32
CA VAL A 263 -0.57 -18.93 -25.87
C VAL A 263 -0.75 -20.45 -25.76
N THR A 264 0.29 -21.24 -26.06
CA THR A 264 0.21 -22.71 -25.96
C THR A 264 0.03 -23.22 -24.54
N PHE A 265 0.58 -22.50 -23.54
CA PHE A 265 0.37 -22.81 -22.13
C PHE A 265 -1.00 -22.32 -21.62
N GLY A 266 -1.39 -21.09 -21.97
CA GLY A 266 -2.56 -20.42 -21.39
C GLY A 266 -3.89 -20.73 -22.08
N ALA A 267 -3.88 -21.10 -23.36
CA ALA A 267 -5.10 -21.41 -24.10
C ALA A 267 -5.76 -22.69 -23.53
N GLY A 268 -6.92 -22.53 -22.90
CA GLY A 268 -7.67 -23.62 -22.26
C GLY A 268 -7.34 -23.84 -20.78
N PHE A 269 -6.38 -23.09 -20.19
CA PHE A 269 -6.11 -23.16 -18.75
C PHE A 269 -7.26 -22.58 -17.92
N ASN A 270 -7.83 -21.45 -18.36
CA ASN A 270 -9.08 -20.93 -17.80
C ASN A 270 -10.25 -21.51 -18.61
N PRO A 271 -11.20 -22.23 -17.99
CA PRO A 271 -12.36 -22.72 -18.71
C PRO A 271 -13.20 -21.54 -19.20
N ALA A 272 -13.46 -21.49 -20.50
CA ALA A 272 -14.49 -20.61 -21.06
C ALA A 272 -15.83 -21.31 -20.87
N VAL A 273 -16.65 -20.79 -19.96
CA VAL A 273 -18.00 -21.28 -19.68
C VAL A 273 -19.00 -20.34 -20.36
N ASP A 274 -20.14 -20.87 -20.81
CA ASP A 274 -21.21 -20.06 -21.39
C ASP A 274 -21.77 -19.08 -20.33
N PRO A 275 -21.68 -17.75 -20.54
CA PRO A 275 -22.23 -16.77 -19.62
C PRO A 275 -23.72 -16.92 -19.37
N ALA A 276 -24.49 -17.53 -20.29
CA ALA A 276 -25.91 -17.77 -20.13
C ALA A 276 -26.25 -18.64 -18.90
N LEU A 277 -25.29 -19.43 -18.40
CA LEU A 277 -25.46 -20.18 -17.15
C LEU A 277 -25.57 -19.29 -15.91
N LEU A 278 -25.18 -18.01 -16.01
CA LEU A 278 -25.35 -17.02 -14.93
C LEU A 278 -26.73 -16.35 -14.95
N ASP A 279 -27.47 -16.44 -16.06
CA ASP A 279 -28.80 -15.82 -16.20
C ASP A 279 -29.93 -16.71 -15.65
N TYR A 280 -29.63 -17.99 -15.37
CA TYR A 280 -30.61 -18.93 -14.83
C TYR A 280 -30.80 -18.71 -13.32
N THR A 281 -32.03 -18.39 -12.91
CA THR A 281 -32.43 -18.33 -11.50
C THR A 281 -33.19 -19.62 -11.14
N PRO A 282 -32.70 -20.44 -10.19
CA PRO A 282 -33.41 -21.65 -9.77
C PRO A 282 -34.79 -21.33 -9.15
N PRO A 283 -35.84 -22.14 -9.37
CA PRO A 283 -37.16 -21.91 -8.78
C PRO A 283 -37.18 -21.75 -7.25
N VAL A 284 -36.33 -22.49 -6.53
CA VAL A 284 -36.15 -22.32 -5.08
C VAL A 284 -35.63 -20.93 -4.70
N VAL A 285 -34.77 -20.34 -5.54
CA VAL A 285 -34.24 -18.98 -5.34
C VAL A 285 -35.33 -17.96 -5.63
N GLU A 286 -36.12 -18.14 -6.70
CA GLU A 286 -37.26 -17.27 -6.99
C GLU A 286 -38.26 -17.26 -5.83
N PHE A 287 -38.54 -18.41 -5.23
CA PHE A 287 -39.36 -18.53 -4.02
C PHE A 287 -38.76 -17.74 -2.85
N LEU A 288 -37.48 -17.95 -2.54
CA LEU A 288 -36.81 -17.26 -1.43
C LEU A 288 -36.79 -15.74 -1.60
N GLN A 289 -36.61 -15.24 -2.83
CA GLN A 289 -36.60 -13.81 -3.14
C GLN A 289 -37.96 -13.12 -2.94
N GLN A 290 -39.07 -13.87 -2.83
CA GLN A 290 -40.38 -13.30 -2.50
C GLN A 290 -40.42 -12.74 -1.06
N ASP A 291 -39.57 -13.25 -0.17
CA ASP A 291 -39.43 -12.73 1.19
C ASP A 291 -38.43 -11.57 1.23
N THR A 292 -38.96 -10.34 1.24
CA THR A 292 -38.18 -9.10 1.27
C THR A 292 -37.76 -8.68 2.69
N SER A 293 -38.03 -9.50 3.72
CA SER A 293 -37.56 -9.23 5.09
C SER A 293 -36.06 -9.53 5.23
N LEU A 294 -35.44 -9.13 6.34
CA LEU A 294 -34.04 -9.47 6.62
C LEU A 294 -33.94 -10.84 7.31
N TRP A 295 -33.39 -11.81 6.60
CA TRP A 295 -33.22 -13.18 7.07
C TRP A 295 -31.89 -13.78 6.57
N ARG A 296 -31.45 -14.88 7.19
CA ARG A 296 -30.41 -15.77 6.68
C ARG A 296 -30.97 -17.15 6.39
N TYR A 297 -30.34 -17.88 5.48
CA TYR A 297 -30.53 -19.31 5.37
C TYR A 297 -29.35 -20.10 5.94
N ALA A 298 -29.60 -21.36 6.26
CA ALA A 298 -28.58 -22.37 6.45
C ALA A 298 -28.89 -23.58 5.58
N THR A 299 -27.85 -24.30 5.20
CA THR A 299 -27.95 -25.58 4.49
C THR A 299 -27.83 -26.71 5.49
N PHE A 300 -28.69 -27.71 5.33
CA PHE A 300 -28.63 -28.93 6.12
C PHE A 300 -28.35 -30.14 5.22
N THR A 301 -27.15 -30.69 5.32
CA THR A 301 -26.61 -31.74 4.45
C THR A 301 -26.11 -32.93 5.28
N PRO A 302 -27.02 -33.74 5.86
CA PRO A 302 -26.63 -34.92 6.62
C PRO A 302 -25.96 -35.98 5.72
N PRO A 303 -25.26 -36.98 6.30
CA PRO A 303 -24.58 -38.02 5.54
C PRO A 303 -25.49 -38.69 4.49
N GLY A 304 -24.99 -38.81 3.25
CA GLY A 304 -25.73 -39.41 2.13
C GLY A 304 -26.49 -38.41 1.25
N THR A 305 -26.45 -37.11 1.56
CA THR A 305 -26.94 -36.04 0.69
C THR A 305 -25.83 -35.49 -0.20
N THR A 306 -26.22 -34.71 -1.23
CA THR A 306 -25.25 -33.87 -1.94
C THR A 306 -25.01 -32.57 -1.18
N LYS A 307 -23.89 -31.88 -1.42
CA LYS A 307 -23.63 -30.55 -0.84
C LYS A 307 -24.57 -29.51 -1.45
N THR A 308 -25.84 -29.55 -1.06
CA THR A 308 -26.91 -28.66 -1.52
C THR A 308 -26.52 -27.20 -1.28
N MET A 309 -26.75 -26.32 -2.25
CA MET A 309 -26.42 -24.88 -2.15
C MET A 309 -24.98 -24.66 -1.64
N ASN A 310 -24.00 -25.08 -2.45
CA ASN A 310 -22.57 -24.93 -2.13
C ASN A 310 -22.22 -23.53 -1.59
N PRO A 311 -21.16 -23.43 -0.75
CA PRO A 311 -20.74 -22.17 -0.17
C PRO A 311 -20.64 -21.03 -1.19
N ASN A 312 -21.15 -19.85 -0.81
CA ASN A 312 -21.19 -18.62 -1.59
C ASN A 312 -22.10 -18.64 -2.84
N VAL A 313 -22.83 -19.71 -3.15
CA VAL A 313 -23.81 -19.70 -4.26
C VAL A 313 -24.92 -18.67 -4.00
N GLY A 314 -25.36 -18.49 -2.75
CA GLY A 314 -26.36 -17.50 -2.39
C GLY A 314 -25.97 -16.05 -2.70
N MET A 315 -24.66 -15.73 -2.80
CA MET A 315 -24.20 -14.37 -3.12
C MET A 315 -24.66 -13.88 -4.48
N PHE A 316 -24.83 -14.77 -5.48
CA PHE A 316 -25.32 -14.37 -6.81
C PHE A 316 -26.72 -13.76 -6.76
N TYR A 317 -27.48 -14.06 -5.71
CA TYR A 317 -28.90 -13.72 -5.57
C TYR A 317 -29.17 -12.81 -4.36
N ASP A 318 -28.12 -12.26 -3.73
CA ASP A 318 -28.16 -11.46 -2.49
C ASP A 318 -28.80 -12.20 -1.30
N LEU A 319 -28.66 -13.53 -1.26
CA LEU A 319 -29.15 -14.36 -0.15
C LEU A 319 -28.06 -14.52 0.91
N GLN A 320 -28.39 -14.15 2.15
CA GLN A 320 -27.45 -14.22 3.26
C GLN A 320 -27.39 -15.63 3.87
N THR A 321 -26.19 -16.16 4.04
CA THR A 321 -25.94 -17.49 4.63
C THR A 321 -25.10 -17.39 5.91
N VAL A 322 -25.26 -18.35 6.81
CA VAL A 322 -24.41 -18.51 8.02
C VAL A 322 -23.14 -19.32 7.78
N ALA A 323 -23.11 -20.13 6.73
CA ALA A 323 -21.94 -20.88 6.26
C ALA A 323 -21.33 -20.20 5.02
N GLY A 324 -20.07 -20.52 4.68
CA GLY A 324 -19.44 -19.88 3.53
C GLY A 324 -17.96 -20.22 3.36
N TYR A 325 -17.44 -19.95 2.15
CA TYR A 325 -16.02 -20.04 1.84
C TYR A 325 -15.39 -18.65 1.93
N ASP A 326 -14.47 -18.46 2.87
CA ASP A 326 -13.66 -17.25 2.98
C ASP A 326 -12.24 -17.63 3.39
N SER A 327 -11.25 -17.08 2.69
CA SER A 327 -9.83 -17.29 3.04
C SER A 327 -9.47 -16.73 4.42
N ILE A 328 -10.26 -15.78 4.94
CA ILE A 328 -10.08 -15.21 6.28
C ILE A 328 -11.45 -15.00 6.91
N PHE A 329 -11.82 -15.84 7.87
CA PHE A 329 -12.96 -15.61 8.77
C PHE A 329 -12.48 -15.32 10.19
N SER A 330 -13.31 -14.62 10.97
CA SER A 330 -12.96 -14.33 12.36
C SER A 330 -12.99 -15.60 13.21
N ARG A 331 -11.97 -15.81 14.05
CA ARG A 331 -11.94 -16.91 15.03
C ARG A 331 -13.20 -16.95 15.88
N GLN A 332 -13.64 -15.79 16.36
CA GLN A 332 -14.88 -15.64 17.12
C GLN A 332 -16.09 -16.29 16.45
N TYR A 333 -16.28 -16.07 15.15
CA TYR A 333 -17.41 -16.65 14.42
C TYR A 333 -17.26 -18.16 14.28
N ALA A 334 -16.04 -18.66 14.02
CA ALA A 334 -15.78 -20.10 14.01
C ALA A 334 -16.04 -20.74 15.39
N ASP A 335 -15.61 -20.09 16.47
CA ASP A 335 -15.86 -20.55 17.84
C ASP A 335 -17.37 -20.58 18.16
N TYR A 336 -18.12 -19.56 17.71
CA TYR A 336 -19.58 -19.52 17.85
C TYR A 336 -20.26 -20.65 17.08
N MET A 337 -19.89 -20.86 15.81
CA MET A 337 -20.42 -21.97 15.00
C MET A 337 -20.05 -23.34 15.61
N ALA A 338 -18.88 -23.47 16.23
CA ALA A 338 -18.45 -24.66 16.97
C ALA A 338 -19.24 -24.93 18.27
N LEU A 339 -20.06 -23.99 18.74
CA LEU A 339 -21.05 -24.24 19.80
C LEU A 339 -22.35 -24.85 19.25
N ILE A 340 -22.59 -24.73 17.94
CA ILE A 340 -23.73 -25.35 17.25
C ILE A 340 -23.33 -26.74 16.75
N GLU A 341 -22.25 -26.82 15.97
CA GLU A 341 -21.72 -28.04 15.35
C GLU A 341 -20.21 -27.92 15.15
N GLU A 342 -19.47 -29.03 15.30
CA GLU A 342 -18.03 -29.05 15.03
C GLU A 342 -17.70 -28.54 13.62
N GLN A 343 -16.70 -27.66 13.51
CA GLN A 343 -16.31 -27.05 12.24
C GLN A 343 -15.16 -27.81 11.59
N ASP A 344 -15.48 -28.88 10.86
CA ASP A 344 -14.52 -29.80 10.23
C ASP A 344 -13.92 -29.29 8.90
N GLU A 345 -14.54 -28.28 8.28
CA GLU A 345 -14.09 -27.70 7.00
C GLU A 345 -13.18 -26.47 7.11
N LEU A 346 -12.77 -26.07 8.32
CA LEU A 346 -11.91 -24.88 8.54
C LEU A 346 -10.60 -24.94 7.75
N GLN A 347 -10.01 -26.14 7.62
CA GLN A 347 -8.80 -26.37 6.83
C GLN A 347 -8.99 -26.07 5.33
N TYR A 348 -10.22 -26.07 4.84
CA TYR A 348 -10.56 -25.73 3.47
C TYR A 348 -11.00 -24.27 3.30
N ASN A 349 -10.74 -23.42 4.30
CA ASN A 349 -11.17 -22.03 4.34
C ASN A 349 -12.71 -21.90 4.34
N GLN A 350 -13.40 -22.76 5.07
CA GLN A 350 -14.87 -22.79 5.09
C GLN A 350 -15.40 -22.83 6.52
N ILE A 351 -16.46 -22.04 6.75
CA ILE A 351 -17.40 -22.31 7.83
C ILE A 351 -18.38 -23.35 7.28
N ALA A 352 -18.47 -24.50 7.94
CA ALA A 352 -19.21 -25.65 7.46
C ALA A 352 -20.73 -25.40 7.49
N SER A 353 -21.44 -26.10 6.60
CA SER A 353 -22.91 -26.21 6.68
C SER A 353 -23.31 -27.14 7.83
N PHE A 354 -24.59 -27.15 8.20
CA PHE A 354 -25.06 -28.09 9.22
C PHE A 354 -25.21 -29.50 8.65
N SER A 355 -24.73 -30.51 9.37
CA SER A 355 -24.86 -31.92 8.99
C SER A 355 -25.45 -32.77 10.11
N GLU A 356 -25.43 -32.27 11.35
CA GLU A 356 -26.01 -32.94 12.51
C GLU A 356 -27.43 -32.43 12.83
N TRP A 357 -28.30 -33.35 13.25
CA TRP A 357 -29.68 -33.01 13.62
C TRP A 357 -29.77 -32.07 14.83
N SER A 358 -28.84 -32.21 15.79
CA SER A 358 -28.68 -31.36 16.97
C SER A 358 -28.53 -29.88 16.62
N SER A 359 -27.88 -29.57 15.50
CA SER A 359 -27.65 -28.21 15.01
C SER A 359 -28.95 -27.47 14.70
N LEU A 360 -29.98 -28.20 14.27
CA LEU A 360 -31.31 -27.64 14.00
C LEU A 360 -32.09 -27.33 15.29
N ASP A 361 -31.82 -28.05 16.38
CA ASP A 361 -32.47 -27.83 17.67
C ASP A 361 -31.81 -26.72 18.50
N SER A 362 -30.57 -26.34 18.16
CA SER A 362 -29.81 -25.32 18.90
C SER A 362 -30.48 -23.94 18.89
N PRO A 363 -30.66 -23.28 20.07
CA PRO A 363 -31.14 -21.90 20.14
C PRO A 363 -30.12 -20.89 19.58
N LEU A 364 -28.86 -21.29 19.42
CA LEU A 364 -27.84 -20.46 18.78
C LEU A 364 -28.08 -20.33 17.26
N THR A 365 -28.65 -21.36 16.62
CA THR A 365 -29.10 -21.29 15.22
C THR A 365 -30.21 -20.25 15.05
N ASP A 366 -31.11 -20.15 16.02
CA ASP A 366 -32.19 -19.16 16.01
C ASP A 366 -31.65 -17.73 16.13
N LEU A 367 -30.66 -17.52 17.01
CA LEU A 367 -30.00 -16.23 17.22
C LEU A 367 -29.22 -15.71 15.99
N LEU A 368 -28.79 -16.60 15.09
CA LEU A 368 -28.16 -16.22 13.82
C LEU A 368 -29.14 -15.63 12.80
N ASN A 369 -30.42 -15.50 13.15
CA ASN A 369 -31.49 -15.04 12.25
C ASN A 369 -31.67 -15.98 11.04
N VAL A 370 -31.45 -17.29 11.26
CA VAL A 370 -31.68 -18.34 10.25
C VAL A 370 -33.18 -18.63 10.16
N LYS A 371 -33.83 -18.05 9.15
CA LYS A 371 -35.25 -18.25 8.88
C LYS A 371 -35.51 -19.46 8.00
N TYR A 372 -34.63 -19.75 7.04
CA TYR A 372 -34.83 -20.85 6.09
C TYR A 372 -33.73 -21.90 6.20
N ILE A 373 -34.13 -23.17 6.24
CA ILE A 373 -33.24 -24.33 6.08
C ILE A 373 -33.47 -24.95 4.72
N ILE A 374 -32.40 -25.06 3.92
CA ILE A 374 -32.43 -25.68 2.59
C ILE A 374 -31.78 -27.06 2.69
N THR A 375 -32.48 -28.09 2.23
CA THR A 375 -32.00 -29.48 2.36
C THR A 375 -32.59 -30.42 1.31
N GLU A 376 -31.94 -31.56 1.09
CA GLU A 376 -32.44 -32.66 0.26
C GLU A 376 -33.31 -33.65 1.03
N VAL A 377 -33.30 -33.62 2.36
CA VAL A 377 -34.02 -34.59 3.21
C VAL A 377 -35.23 -33.97 3.89
N GLU A 378 -36.13 -34.83 4.36
CA GLU A 378 -37.24 -34.39 5.21
C GLU A 378 -36.73 -34.10 6.63
N ILE A 379 -37.15 -32.98 7.21
CA ILE A 379 -36.85 -32.62 8.60
C ILE A 379 -38.06 -32.98 9.48
N PRO A 380 -37.99 -34.04 10.31
CA PRO A 380 -39.12 -34.49 11.13
C PRO A 380 -39.22 -33.71 12.45
N ASN A 381 -39.19 -32.38 12.40
CA ASN A 381 -39.18 -31.51 13.57
C ASN A 381 -40.27 -30.44 13.46
N PRO A 382 -41.22 -30.34 14.41
CA PRO A 382 -42.32 -29.38 14.34
C PRO A 382 -41.88 -27.91 14.41
N LYS A 383 -40.65 -27.62 14.87
CA LYS A 383 -40.04 -26.28 14.80
C LYS A 383 -39.89 -25.79 13.35
N TYR A 384 -39.79 -26.71 12.40
CA TYR A 384 -39.51 -26.44 11.00
C TYR A 384 -40.74 -26.71 10.14
N ARG A 385 -41.33 -25.66 9.58
CA ARG A 385 -42.49 -25.75 8.69
C ARG A 385 -42.02 -25.86 7.25
N LEU A 386 -42.37 -26.94 6.54
CA LEU A 386 -42.11 -27.04 5.10
C LEU A 386 -42.88 -25.94 4.36
N VAL A 387 -42.18 -25.08 3.63
CA VAL A 387 -42.76 -23.94 2.90
C VAL A 387 -42.55 -24.02 1.39
N TYR A 388 -41.58 -24.81 0.93
CA TYR A 388 -41.33 -25.06 -0.49
C TYR A 388 -40.70 -26.44 -0.69
N GLN A 389 -41.03 -27.08 -1.80
CA GLN A 389 -40.43 -28.34 -2.24
C GLN A 389 -40.48 -28.46 -3.76
N ASP A 390 -39.37 -28.88 -4.36
CA ASP A 390 -39.30 -29.32 -5.76
C ASP A 390 -38.59 -30.69 -5.88
N GLU A 391 -38.19 -31.07 -7.10
CA GLU A 391 -37.51 -32.34 -7.37
C GLU A 391 -36.10 -32.41 -6.76
N ALA A 392 -35.46 -31.27 -6.48
CA ALA A 392 -34.08 -31.19 -6.00
C ALA A 392 -33.99 -30.90 -4.50
N VAL A 393 -34.80 -29.98 -3.98
CA VAL A 393 -34.65 -29.45 -2.62
C VAL A 393 -35.98 -29.20 -1.91
N ARG A 394 -35.90 -29.15 -0.58
CA ARG A 394 -36.94 -28.70 0.35
C ARG A 394 -36.45 -27.46 1.08
N VAL A 395 -37.37 -26.53 1.33
CA VAL A 395 -37.12 -25.35 2.18
C VAL A 395 -38.07 -25.39 3.37
N TYR A 396 -37.48 -25.33 4.55
CA TYR A 396 -38.20 -25.26 5.82
C TYR A 396 -38.04 -23.88 6.44
N GLU A 397 -39.14 -23.29 6.89
CA GLU A 397 -39.13 -22.10 7.73
C GLU A 397 -38.91 -22.49 9.20
N ASN A 398 -37.89 -21.92 9.81
CA ASN A 398 -37.60 -22.02 11.23
C ASN A 398 -38.54 -21.10 12.03
N LEU A 399 -39.52 -21.69 12.73
CA LEU A 399 -40.48 -20.95 13.53
C LEU A 399 -39.86 -20.35 14.81
N GLY A 400 -38.66 -20.78 15.20
CA GLY A 400 -37.91 -20.24 16.34
C GLY A 400 -36.95 -19.10 15.99
N ALA A 401 -36.83 -18.72 14.71
CA ALA A 401 -35.84 -17.75 14.25
C ALA A 401 -36.00 -16.38 14.94
N MET A 402 -34.90 -15.86 15.50
CA MET A 402 -34.87 -14.51 16.07
C MET A 402 -34.83 -13.45 14.95
N PRO A 403 -35.41 -12.26 15.17
CA PRO A 403 -35.33 -11.17 14.19
C PRO A 403 -33.87 -10.67 14.06
N ARG A 404 -33.56 -9.97 12.96
CA ARG A 404 -32.21 -9.43 12.71
C ARG A 404 -31.73 -8.48 13.82
N ALA A 405 -32.64 -7.72 14.42
CA ALA A 405 -32.36 -6.89 15.58
C ALA A 405 -33.48 -7.03 16.62
N TRP A 406 -33.12 -7.06 17.90
CA TRP A 406 -34.06 -7.12 19.01
C TRP A 406 -33.53 -6.41 20.24
N THR A 407 -34.41 -6.15 21.19
CA THR A 407 -34.04 -5.62 22.51
C THR A 407 -34.35 -6.60 23.63
N LEU A 408 -33.50 -6.59 24.64
CA LEU A 408 -33.71 -7.26 25.92
C LEU A 408 -33.50 -6.26 27.07
N PRO A 409 -34.24 -6.36 28.19
CA PRO A 409 -34.04 -5.52 29.36
C PRO A 409 -32.61 -5.56 29.88
N PHE A 410 -32.16 -4.49 30.53
CA PHE A 410 -30.84 -4.44 31.15
C PHE A 410 -30.62 -5.57 32.18
N SER A 411 -31.67 -6.00 32.88
CA SER A 411 -31.65 -7.11 33.84
C SER A 411 -31.38 -8.49 33.21
N ALA A 412 -31.51 -8.63 31.89
CA ALA A 412 -31.20 -9.86 31.17
C ALA A 412 -29.71 -10.05 30.88
N ALA A 413 -28.87 -9.07 31.25
CA ALA A 413 -27.44 -9.15 31.04
C ALA A 413 -26.74 -10.01 32.10
N MET A 414 -25.76 -10.80 31.66
CA MET A 414 -24.85 -11.54 32.50
C MET A 414 -23.44 -11.47 31.94
N GLU A 415 -22.42 -11.51 32.79
CA GLU A 415 -21.02 -11.62 32.38
C GLU A 415 -20.53 -13.04 32.62
N THR A 416 -19.73 -13.57 31.68
CA THR A 416 -19.09 -14.88 31.81
C THR A 416 -17.78 -14.92 31.03
N ASP A 417 -16.87 -15.78 31.46
CA ASP A 417 -15.71 -16.24 30.70
C ASP A 417 -15.95 -17.61 30.04
N ASP A 418 -16.94 -18.37 30.49
CA ASP A 418 -17.39 -19.64 29.92
C ASP A 418 -18.74 -19.50 29.21
N LEU A 419 -18.70 -19.05 27.96
CA LEU A 419 -19.89 -18.97 27.12
C LEU A 419 -20.54 -20.35 26.90
N ARG A 420 -19.73 -21.42 26.78
CA ARG A 420 -20.22 -22.77 26.48
C ARG A 420 -21.08 -23.31 27.62
N GLY A 421 -20.64 -23.17 28.86
CA GLY A 421 -21.43 -23.57 30.03
C GLY A 421 -22.74 -22.77 30.13
N VAL A 422 -22.66 -21.44 29.96
CA VAL A 422 -23.84 -20.57 30.09
C VAL A 422 -24.94 -20.90 29.08
N VAL A 423 -24.60 -21.14 27.81
CA VAL A 423 -25.61 -21.45 26.77
C VAL A 423 -26.22 -22.86 26.90
N GLN A 424 -25.62 -23.74 27.71
CA GLN A 424 -26.21 -25.03 28.07
C GLN A 424 -27.26 -24.89 29.20
N ASP A 425 -26.98 -24.02 30.18
CA ASP A 425 -27.83 -23.82 31.34
C ASP A 425 -28.96 -22.80 31.12
N HIS A 426 -28.77 -21.85 30.21
CA HIS A 426 -29.69 -20.74 29.94
C HIS A 426 -30.03 -20.64 28.47
N ASP A 427 -31.30 -20.38 28.14
CA ASP A 427 -31.71 -20.10 26.76
C ASP A 427 -31.18 -18.72 26.32
N PRO A 428 -30.20 -18.65 25.41
CA PRO A 428 -29.53 -17.40 25.06
C PRO A 428 -30.43 -16.44 24.27
N ARG A 429 -31.65 -16.85 23.89
CA ARG A 429 -32.67 -15.95 23.31
C ARG A 429 -33.26 -14.98 24.35
N ASN A 430 -33.18 -15.31 25.63
CA ASN A 430 -33.74 -14.52 26.73
C ASN A 430 -32.67 -13.75 27.53
N TYR A 431 -31.40 -13.89 27.19
CA TYR A 431 -30.28 -13.29 27.93
C TYR A 431 -29.28 -12.57 27.01
N VAL A 432 -28.55 -11.62 27.60
CA VAL A 432 -27.44 -10.90 26.96
C VAL A 432 -26.15 -11.29 27.66
N ILE A 433 -25.36 -12.15 27.03
CA ILE A 433 -24.14 -12.71 27.59
C ILE A 433 -22.96 -11.83 27.14
N LEU A 434 -22.33 -11.17 28.09
CA LEU A 434 -21.19 -10.28 27.90
C LEU A 434 -19.89 -10.97 28.30
N ASP A 435 -18.79 -10.55 27.68
CA ASP A 435 -17.46 -10.94 28.14
C ASP A 435 -17.15 -10.28 29.50
N LEU A 436 -16.50 -11.03 30.39
CA LEU A 436 -16.14 -10.58 31.73
C LEU A 436 -15.38 -9.24 31.74
N GLY A 437 -15.80 -8.30 32.57
CA GLY A 437 -15.14 -7.00 32.78
C GLY A 437 -15.39 -5.97 31.67
N MET A 438 -16.31 -6.24 30.74
CA MET A 438 -16.69 -5.28 29.70
C MET A 438 -17.70 -4.25 30.20
N TYR A 439 -18.53 -4.60 31.19
CA TYR A 439 -19.49 -3.68 31.80
C TYR A 439 -19.73 -4.04 33.28
N PRO A 440 -19.56 -3.12 34.24
CA PRO A 440 -19.75 -3.45 35.65
C PRO A 440 -21.22 -3.82 35.93
N LEU A 441 -21.52 -5.13 35.97
CA LEU A 441 -22.83 -5.69 36.28
C LEU A 441 -22.99 -6.03 37.78
N ASP A 442 -22.07 -5.57 38.64
CA ASP A 442 -21.77 -6.05 40.00
C ASP A 442 -22.92 -6.15 41.04
N PHE A 443 -24.18 -5.88 40.68
CA PHE A 443 -25.27 -5.72 41.64
C PHE A 443 -26.58 -6.46 41.35
N TYR A 444 -26.71 -7.28 40.30
CA TYR A 444 -27.97 -7.98 39.99
C TYR A 444 -27.80 -9.42 39.52
N ALA A 445 -28.63 -10.33 40.05
CA ALA A 445 -28.81 -11.66 39.46
C ALA A 445 -29.53 -11.53 38.12
N PRO A 446 -29.07 -12.19 37.05
CA PRO A 446 -29.66 -12.04 35.72
C PRO A 446 -31.08 -12.61 35.70
N GLN A 447 -32.02 -11.87 35.10
CA GLN A 447 -33.41 -12.29 34.92
C GLN A 447 -33.72 -12.50 33.44
N PRO A 448 -34.43 -13.58 33.05
CA PRO A 448 -34.76 -13.79 31.65
C PRO A 448 -35.65 -12.65 31.14
N GLY A 449 -35.27 -12.08 30.00
CA GLY A 449 -36.02 -11.04 29.32
C GLY A 449 -36.81 -11.58 28.14
N ALA A 450 -37.95 -10.95 27.82
CA ALA A 450 -38.68 -11.23 26.59
C ALA A 450 -38.11 -10.40 25.43
N ALA A 451 -37.56 -11.08 24.42
CA ALA A 451 -37.00 -10.42 23.26
C ALA A 451 -38.07 -9.67 22.45
N THR A 452 -37.84 -8.39 22.18
CA THR A 452 -38.73 -7.57 21.34
C THR A 452 -38.01 -7.21 20.05
N GLY A 453 -38.54 -7.66 18.91
CA GLY A 453 -37.95 -7.35 17.59
C GLY A 453 -37.97 -5.86 17.28
N GLN A 454 -36.87 -5.36 16.71
CA GLN A 454 -36.70 -3.96 16.33
C GLN A 454 -36.52 -3.81 14.83
N GLN A 455 -36.95 -2.69 14.28
CA GLN A 455 -36.96 -2.47 12.83
C GLN A 455 -35.59 -2.00 12.35
N VAL A 456 -35.00 -2.77 11.42
CA VAL A 456 -33.82 -2.32 10.67
C VAL A 456 -34.32 -1.49 9.49
N THR A 457 -34.03 -0.19 9.49
CA THR A 457 -34.50 0.75 8.47
C THR A 457 -33.53 0.85 7.29
N ARG A 458 -32.24 0.52 7.53
CA ARG A 458 -31.21 0.48 6.50
C ARG A 458 -30.20 -0.61 6.79
N TYR A 459 -29.88 -1.43 5.79
CA TYR A 459 -28.90 -2.51 5.91
C TYR A 459 -27.94 -2.50 4.72
N THR A 460 -26.68 -2.15 4.96
CA THR A 460 -25.60 -2.17 3.97
C THR A 460 -24.34 -2.74 4.59
N GLY A 461 -23.36 -3.17 3.78
CA GLY A 461 -22.14 -3.80 4.31
C GLY A 461 -21.32 -2.94 5.29
N ASN A 462 -21.39 -1.60 5.21
CA ASN A 462 -20.63 -0.69 6.07
C ASN A 462 -21.51 0.17 7.00
N GLU A 463 -22.83 0.08 6.89
CA GLU A 463 -23.74 0.92 7.67
C GLU A 463 -25.08 0.22 7.87
N VAL A 464 -25.52 0.14 9.14
CA VAL A 464 -26.80 -0.41 9.54
C VAL A 464 -27.51 0.60 10.44
N GLU A 465 -28.76 0.92 10.14
CA GLU A 465 -29.61 1.73 11.00
C GLU A 465 -30.75 0.88 11.57
N VAL A 466 -30.89 0.93 12.88
CA VAL A 466 -31.93 0.23 13.62
C VAL A 466 -32.72 1.26 14.41
N ASP A 467 -34.02 1.28 14.20
CA ASP A 467 -34.90 2.03 15.08
C ASP A 467 -35.38 1.13 16.21
N ALA A 468 -35.11 1.57 17.44
CA ALA A 468 -35.44 0.85 18.65
C ALA A 468 -36.46 1.63 19.50
N GLN A 469 -37.51 0.95 19.94
CA GLN A 469 -38.44 1.46 20.95
C GLN A 469 -38.23 0.68 22.25
N VAL A 470 -37.90 1.39 23.33
CA VAL A 470 -37.63 0.77 24.63
C VAL A 470 -38.40 1.49 25.74
N THR A 471 -39.00 0.73 26.66
CA THR A 471 -39.78 1.25 27.81
C THR A 471 -38.97 1.31 29.10
N GLU A 472 -37.81 0.67 29.11
CA GLU A 472 -36.86 0.61 30.22
C GLU A 472 -35.43 0.53 29.65
N PRO A 473 -34.37 0.75 30.45
CA PRO A 473 -32.99 0.56 30.01
C PRO A 473 -32.80 -0.84 29.40
N SER A 474 -32.35 -0.89 28.16
CA SER A 474 -32.37 -2.13 27.37
C SER A 474 -31.14 -2.26 26.49
N TRP A 475 -30.71 -3.48 26.27
CA TRP A 475 -29.72 -3.83 25.26
C TRP A 475 -30.39 -3.95 23.91
N LEU A 476 -29.88 -3.23 22.91
CA LEU A 476 -30.16 -3.49 21.51
C LEU A 476 -29.11 -4.46 20.97
N ILE A 477 -29.55 -5.60 20.46
CA ILE A 477 -28.71 -6.62 19.84
C ILE A 477 -28.99 -6.62 18.34
N LEU A 478 -27.92 -6.57 17.55
CA LEU A 478 -27.93 -6.76 16.10
C LEU A 478 -27.21 -8.07 15.79
N ALA A 479 -27.89 -9.03 15.15
CA ALA A 479 -27.37 -10.35 14.78
C ALA A 479 -26.31 -10.32 13.65
N ASP A 480 -25.47 -9.29 13.61
CA ASP A 480 -24.27 -9.21 12.79
C ASP A 480 -23.03 -9.46 13.65
N THR A 481 -22.03 -10.11 13.07
CA THR A 481 -20.76 -10.39 13.74
C THR A 481 -20.08 -9.11 14.24
N TYR A 482 -19.74 -9.10 15.53
CA TYR A 482 -18.91 -8.09 16.18
C TYR A 482 -17.50 -8.15 15.60
N PHE A 483 -16.98 -6.98 15.23
CA PHE A 483 -15.61 -6.84 14.76
C PHE A 483 -15.05 -5.47 15.15
N PRO A 484 -13.79 -5.37 15.60
CA PRO A 484 -13.17 -4.07 15.89
C PRO A 484 -13.20 -3.14 14.67
N GLY A 485 -13.66 -1.90 14.87
CA GLY A 485 -13.76 -0.87 13.81
C GLY A 485 -15.19 -0.46 13.46
N TRP A 486 -16.20 -1.21 13.92
CA TRP A 486 -17.57 -0.70 13.98
C TRP A 486 -17.70 0.37 15.06
N LYS A 487 -18.48 1.41 14.78
CA LYS A 487 -18.85 2.47 15.72
C LYS A 487 -20.37 2.58 15.75
N ALA A 488 -20.95 2.83 16.92
CA ALA A 488 -22.37 3.06 17.06
C ALA A 488 -22.64 4.51 17.46
N PHE A 489 -23.71 5.07 16.90
CA PHE A 489 -24.18 6.42 17.19
C PHE A 489 -25.66 6.34 17.52
N VAL A 490 -26.06 6.95 18.63
CA VAL A 490 -27.44 6.98 19.09
C VAL A 490 -27.97 8.40 18.95
N ARG A 491 -29.21 8.51 18.47
CA ARG A 491 -29.97 9.77 18.44
C ARG A 491 -31.45 9.50 18.72
N PRO A 492 -32.20 10.47 19.25
CA PRO A 492 -33.65 10.38 19.30
C PRO A 492 -34.22 10.12 17.90
N ARG A 493 -35.25 9.26 17.79
CA ARG A 493 -35.87 8.94 16.49
C ARG A 493 -36.39 10.22 15.84
N GLY A 494 -36.01 10.46 14.58
CA GLY A 494 -36.34 11.68 13.84
C GLY A 494 -35.39 12.87 14.07
N GLY A 495 -34.40 12.75 14.97
CA GLY A 495 -33.35 13.75 15.16
C GLY A 495 -32.35 13.79 13.99
N GLY A 496 -31.71 14.94 13.79
CA GLY A 496 -30.64 15.11 12.81
C GLY A 496 -29.34 14.38 13.18
N GLN A 497 -28.39 14.34 12.24
CA GLN A 497 -27.06 13.74 12.49
C GLN A 497 -26.20 14.54 13.48
N ASP A 498 -26.51 15.82 13.66
CA ASP A 498 -25.90 16.71 14.65
C ASP A 498 -26.24 16.33 16.09
N ALA A 499 -27.34 15.62 16.32
CA ALA A 499 -27.73 15.10 17.63
C ALA A 499 -27.12 13.73 17.96
N GLU A 500 -26.28 13.16 17.08
CA GLU A 500 -25.67 11.85 17.29
C GLU A 500 -24.63 11.86 18.40
N GLN A 501 -24.78 10.91 19.31
CA GLN A 501 -23.79 10.63 20.34
C GLN A 501 -23.16 9.27 20.08
N GLN A 502 -21.83 9.23 20.02
CA GLN A 502 -21.11 7.97 19.86
C GLN A 502 -21.24 7.14 21.15
N VAL A 503 -21.62 5.87 21.01
CA VAL A 503 -21.70 4.90 22.10
C VAL A 503 -20.79 3.71 21.83
N LEU A 504 -20.45 2.97 22.90
CA LEU A 504 -19.63 1.77 22.79
C LEU A 504 -20.46 0.61 22.22
N ILE A 505 -19.83 -0.21 21.37
CA ILE A 505 -20.38 -1.50 20.93
C ILE A 505 -19.76 -2.58 21.78
N TYR A 506 -20.60 -3.42 22.35
CA TYR A 506 -20.21 -4.59 23.13
C TYR A 506 -20.33 -5.84 22.26
N ARG A 507 -19.45 -6.81 22.48
CA ARG A 507 -19.66 -8.17 21.97
C ARG A 507 -20.66 -8.86 22.88
N VAL A 508 -21.77 -9.32 22.32
CA VAL A 508 -22.85 -10.00 23.06
C VAL A 508 -23.10 -11.38 22.49
N ASN A 509 -23.46 -12.33 23.35
CA ASN A 509 -23.75 -13.72 23.02
C ASN A 509 -22.61 -14.35 22.19
N GLY A 510 -21.35 -14.03 22.55
CA GLY A 510 -20.14 -14.53 21.90
C GLY A 510 -19.83 -13.98 20.51
N ASN A 511 -20.83 -13.47 19.77
CA ASN A 511 -20.65 -13.10 18.36
C ASN A 511 -21.25 -11.76 17.93
N PHE A 512 -22.32 -11.28 18.55
CA PHE A 512 -23.13 -10.19 18.00
C PHE A 512 -22.73 -8.80 18.51
N ARG A 513 -23.26 -7.77 17.87
CA ARG A 513 -23.07 -6.36 18.28
C ARG A 513 -24.19 -5.96 19.24
N GLY A 514 -23.83 -5.53 20.43
CA GLY A 514 -24.74 -5.00 21.45
C GLY A 514 -24.50 -3.51 21.72
N VAL A 515 -25.57 -2.74 21.91
CA VAL A 515 -25.53 -1.34 22.36
C VAL A 515 -26.50 -1.17 23.51
N LEU A 516 -26.06 -0.53 24.59
CA LEU A 516 -26.93 -0.22 25.73
C LEU A 516 -27.70 1.09 25.49
N LEU A 517 -29.02 1.02 25.44
CA LEU A 517 -29.93 2.16 25.45
C LEU A 517 -30.29 2.46 26.91
N LYS A 518 -29.63 3.46 27.49
CA LYS A 518 -29.72 3.77 28.93
C LYS A 518 -31.06 4.36 29.35
N GLU A 519 -31.76 5.02 28.43
CA GLU A 519 -32.98 5.76 28.72
C GLU A 519 -34.16 5.19 27.92
N PRO A 520 -35.36 5.10 28.53
CA PRO A 520 -36.57 4.71 27.82
C PRO A 520 -36.90 5.75 26.74
N GLY A 521 -37.32 5.30 25.56
CA GLY A 521 -37.61 6.19 24.45
C GLY A 521 -37.57 5.53 23.08
N ALA A 522 -37.79 6.37 22.06
CA ALA A 522 -37.65 6.02 20.66
C ALA A 522 -36.27 6.48 20.16
N TRP A 523 -35.43 5.53 19.78
CA TRP A 523 -34.04 5.77 19.39
C TRP A 523 -33.78 5.28 17.97
N THR A 524 -32.90 5.97 17.25
CA THR A 524 -32.26 5.45 16.05
C THR A 524 -30.80 5.18 16.38
N VAL A 525 -30.37 3.93 16.19
CA VAL A 525 -29.00 3.48 16.40
C VAL A 525 -28.35 3.22 15.05
N ARG A 526 -27.32 4.00 14.72
CA ARG A 526 -26.56 3.89 13.49
C ARG A 526 -25.22 3.20 13.77
N PHE A 527 -25.07 1.98 13.27
CA PHE A 527 -23.81 1.25 13.24
C PHE A 527 -23.06 1.61 11.96
N LYS A 528 -21.80 2.01 12.07
CA LYS A 528 -20.94 2.33 10.93
C LYS A 528 -19.58 1.68 11.03
N TYR A 529 -19.21 0.95 10.00
CA TYR A 529 -17.87 0.40 9.87
C TYR A 529 -16.91 1.48 9.40
N SER A 530 -15.99 1.87 10.27
CA SER A 530 -14.99 2.91 10.00
C SER A 530 -13.68 2.57 10.73
N PRO A 531 -13.02 1.45 10.38
CA PRO A 531 -11.80 1.01 11.04
C PRO A 531 -10.67 2.01 10.83
N ASP A 532 -9.87 2.25 11.87
CA ASP A 532 -8.75 3.18 11.79
C ASP A 532 -7.60 2.63 10.94
N SER A 533 -7.51 1.30 10.79
CA SER A 533 -6.56 0.64 9.87
C SER A 533 -6.72 1.09 8.42
N VAL A 534 -7.95 1.25 7.92
CA VAL A 534 -8.21 1.71 6.55
C VAL A 534 -7.82 3.18 6.39
N LYS A 535 -8.10 4.03 7.39
CA LYS A 535 -7.74 5.46 7.35
C LYS A 535 -6.22 5.64 7.37
N VAL A 536 -5.53 4.93 8.25
CA VAL A 536 -4.07 4.93 8.36
C VAL A 536 -3.45 4.35 7.09
N GLY A 537 -3.97 3.23 6.59
CA GLY A 537 -3.52 2.59 5.35
C GLY A 537 -3.66 3.50 4.13
N ALA A 538 -4.83 4.11 3.93
CA ALA A 538 -5.06 5.06 2.83
C ALA A 538 -4.08 6.24 2.89
N PHE A 539 -3.77 6.72 4.09
CA PHE A 539 -2.79 7.78 4.26
C PHE A 539 -1.34 7.32 3.97
N ILE A 540 -0.94 6.15 4.47
CA ILE A 540 0.38 5.56 4.16
C ILE A 540 0.53 5.40 2.64
N THR A 541 -0.50 4.89 1.96
CA THR A 541 -0.54 4.76 0.50
C THR A 541 -0.43 6.10 -0.19
N PHE A 542 -1.14 7.13 0.29
CA PHE A 542 -1.02 8.48 -0.24
C PHE A 542 0.41 9.03 -0.13
N ILE A 543 1.04 8.94 1.04
CA ILE A 543 2.42 9.42 1.24
C ILE A 543 3.42 8.61 0.44
N ALA A 544 3.30 7.28 0.40
CA ALA A 544 4.13 6.43 -0.43
C ALA A 544 3.98 6.80 -1.92
N GLY A 545 2.75 7.02 -2.39
CA GLY A 545 2.47 7.49 -3.74
C GLY A 545 3.11 8.84 -4.04
N MET A 546 3.00 9.81 -3.13
CA MET A 546 3.65 11.11 -3.26
C MET A 546 5.19 11.00 -3.28
N MET A 547 5.77 10.16 -2.42
CA MET A 547 7.21 9.89 -2.45
C MET A 547 7.65 9.28 -3.77
N ILE A 548 6.91 8.31 -4.30
CA ILE A 548 7.21 7.68 -5.59
C ILE A 548 7.12 8.72 -6.71
N LEU A 549 6.07 9.55 -6.75
CA LEU A 549 5.93 10.62 -7.74
C LEU A 549 7.07 11.63 -7.65
N PHE A 550 7.47 12.01 -6.44
CA PHE A 550 8.61 12.91 -6.23
C PHE A 550 9.92 12.30 -6.72
N LEU A 551 10.22 11.04 -6.35
CA LEU A 551 11.42 10.33 -6.79
C LEU A 551 11.43 10.08 -8.30
N ALA A 552 10.29 9.75 -8.89
CA ALA A 552 10.12 9.63 -10.34
C ALA A 552 10.33 10.98 -11.03
N GLY A 553 9.79 12.07 -10.47
CA GLY A 553 10.03 13.42 -10.95
C GLY A 553 11.51 13.79 -10.91
N LEU A 554 12.22 13.48 -9.83
CA LEU A 554 13.67 13.67 -9.72
C LEU A 554 14.45 12.81 -10.72
N TYR A 555 14.04 11.56 -10.94
CA TYR A 555 14.65 10.67 -11.92
C TYR A 555 14.47 11.18 -13.35
N LEU A 556 13.24 11.54 -13.73
CA LEU A 556 12.91 12.11 -15.03
C LEU A 556 13.65 13.44 -15.24
N TRP A 557 13.71 14.29 -14.21
CA TRP A 557 14.48 15.53 -14.25
C TRP A 557 15.95 15.25 -14.57
N ARG A 558 16.58 14.28 -13.90
CA ARG A 558 17.97 13.87 -14.21
C ARG A 558 18.15 13.27 -15.61
N PHE A 559 17.13 12.61 -16.13
CA PHE A 559 17.18 11.99 -17.46
C PHE A 559 17.06 13.02 -18.58
N PHE A 560 16.14 13.99 -18.45
CA PHE A 560 15.89 15.02 -19.46
C PHE A 560 16.80 16.24 -19.34
N TYR A 561 17.35 16.51 -18.15
CA TYR A 561 18.26 17.62 -17.91
C TYR A 561 19.71 17.11 -17.78
N ARG A 562 20.53 17.40 -18.79
CA ARG A 562 21.99 17.36 -18.69
C ARG A 562 22.51 18.79 -18.62
N GLU A 563 23.46 19.00 -17.71
CA GLU A 563 24.20 20.26 -17.61
C GLU A 563 25.07 20.37 -18.87
N GLU A 564 24.56 21.05 -19.88
CA GLU A 564 25.36 21.55 -21.00
C GLU A 564 25.80 22.96 -20.63
N ASP A 565 27.10 23.20 -20.63
CA ASP A 565 27.72 24.47 -20.20
C ASP A 565 27.29 25.70 -21.04
N ASP A 566 26.58 25.49 -22.18
CA ASP A 566 26.10 26.51 -23.12
C ASP A 566 24.56 26.68 -23.17
N ALA A 567 23.85 26.39 -22.07
CA ALA A 567 22.39 26.58 -22.05
C ALA A 567 21.98 28.07 -22.12
N SER A 568 21.15 28.43 -23.11
CA SER A 568 20.61 29.79 -23.30
C SER A 568 19.98 30.38 -22.03
N THR A 569 20.12 31.69 -21.82
CA THR A 569 19.55 32.44 -20.68
C THR A 569 18.06 32.11 -20.44
N VAL A 570 17.31 31.84 -21.52
CA VAL A 570 15.90 31.44 -21.47
C VAL A 570 15.71 30.08 -20.80
N ARG A 571 16.53 29.06 -21.11
CA ARG A 571 16.47 27.73 -20.49
C ARG A 571 16.83 27.78 -19.01
N ARG A 572 17.78 28.66 -18.62
CA ARG A 572 18.19 28.88 -17.23
C ARG A 572 17.10 29.57 -16.41
N VAL A 573 16.45 30.59 -16.96
CA VAL A 573 15.30 31.26 -16.33
C VAL A 573 14.11 30.31 -16.21
N ALA A 574 13.79 29.54 -17.25
CA ALA A 574 12.72 28.55 -17.22
C ALA A 574 12.96 27.48 -16.14
N LYS A 575 14.19 26.95 -16.00
CA LYS A 575 14.56 26.03 -14.92
C LYS A 575 14.35 26.65 -13.54
N ASN A 576 14.78 27.89 -13.34
CA ASN A 576 14.75 28.57 -12.04
C ASN A 576 13.35 29.02 -11.63
N SER A 577 12.37 28.98 -12.55
CA SER A 577 10.97 29.31 -12.27
C SER A 577 10.07 28.08 -12.30
N ILE A 578 10.11 27.25 -13.34
CA ILE A 578 9.15 26.14 -13.54
C ILE A 578 9.32 25.04 -12.49
N ALA A 579 10.55 24.62 -12.19
CA ALA A 579 10.77 23.53 -11.25
C ALA A 579 10.29 23.89 -9.83
N PRO A 580 10.63 25.08 -9.26
CA PRO A 580 10.04 25.52 -8.00
C PRO A 580 8.51 25.67 -8.03
N ILE A 581 7.92 26.09 -9.16
CA ILE A 581 6.46 26.21 -9.30
C ILE A 581 5.80 24.83 -9.15
N ILE A 582 6.25 23.84 -9.92
CA ILE A 582 5.70 22.48 -9.88
C ILE A 582 5.86 21.87 -8.48
N LEU A 583 7.03 22.03 -7.86
CA LEU A 583 7.29 21.50 -6.52
C LEU A 583 6.44 22.20 -5.44
N ASN A 584 6.20 23.51 -5.56
CA ASN A 584 5.29 24.21 -4.64
C ASN A 584 3.84 23.75 -4.79
N LEU A 585 3.36 23.54 -6.03
CA LEU A 585 2.01 22.99 -6.26
C LEU A 585 1.88 21.58 -5.66
N PHE A 586 2.91 20.76 -5.85
CA PHE A 586 3.00 19.43 -5.26
C PHE A 586 2.94 19.47 -3.73
N ASN A 587 3.70 20.37 -3.10
CA ASN A 587 3.66 20.56 -1.64
C ASN A 587 2.28 21.01 -1.15
N ARG A 588 1.63 21.92 -1.88
CA ARG A 588 0.28 22.40 -1.54
C ARG A 588 -0.75 21.28 -1.56
N ALA A 589 -0.65 20.35 -2.52
CA ALA A 589 -1.53 19.18 -2.57
C ALA A 589 -1.35 18.27 -1.33
N ILE A 590 -0.09 18.02 -0.93
CA ILE A 590 0.21 17.26 0.29
C ILE A 590 -0.33 17.96 1.54
N ASP A 591 -0.11 19.27 1.66
CA ASP A 591 -0.58 20.07 2.79
C ASP A 591 -2.11 20.11 2.90
N LEU A 592 -2.81 20.18 1.77
CA LEU A 592 -4.28 20.15 1.74
C LEU A 592 -4.83 18.80 2.20
N ALA A 593 -4.24 17.69 1.74
CA ALA A 593 -4.61 16.35 2.17
C ALA A 593 -4.37 16.17 3.68
N PHE A 594 -3.23 16.65 4.18
CA PHE A 594 -2.93 16.62 5.61
C PHE A 594 -3.89 17.49 6.43
N ALA A 595 -4.24 18.69 5.94
CA ALA A 595 -5.20 19.56 6.61
C ALA A 595 -6.59 18.92 6.74
N ALA A 596 -7.07 18.22 5.70
CA ALA A 596 -8.34 17.49 5.74
C ALA A 596 -8.33 16.36 6.78
N LEU A 597 -7.22 15.61 6.88
CA LEU A 597 -7.05 14.58 7.90
C LEU A 597 -7.01 15.20 9.30
N MET A 598 -6.22 16.25 9.49
CA MET A 598 -6.10 16.96 10.77
C MET A 598 -7.44 17.47 11.26
N ALA A 599 -8.25 18.08 10.38
CA ALA A 599 -9.60 18.53 10.71
C ALA A 599 -10.53 17.37 11.12
N ARG A 600 -10.37 16.19 10.51
CA ARG A 600 -11.18 15.00 10.82
C ARG A 600 -10.78 14.31 12.13
N VAL A 601 -9.49 14.36 12.50
CA VAL A 601 -8.99 13.74 13.73
C VAL A 601 -9.16 14.66 14.94
N LEU A 602 -8.79 15.93 14.80
CA LEU A 602 -8.89 16.91 15.89
C LEU A 602 -10.32 17.44 16.10
N GLY A 603 -11.18 17.29 15.10
CA GLY A 603 -12.49 17.92 15.06
C GLY A 603 -12.40 19.46 15.01
N PRO A 604 -13.55 20.16 15.11
CA PRO A 604 -13.60 21.62 15.04
C PRO A 604 -12.79 22.31 16.14
N VAL A 605 -12.91 21.83 17.39
CA VAL A 605 -12.26 22.45 18.55
C VAL A 605 -10.73 22.35 18.46
N GLY A 606 -10.20 21.13 18.27
CA GLY A 606 -8.76 20.94 18.19
C GLY A 606 -8.13 21.61 16.96
N ASN A 607 -8.85 21.67 15.82
CA ASN A 607 -8.37 22.42 14.64
C ASN A 607 -8.31 23.92 14.93
N GLY A 608 -9.31 24.48 15.64
CA GLY A 608 -9.33 25.88 16.04
C GLY A 608 -8.18 26.24 16.98
N GLN A 609 -7.96 25.43 18.01
CA GLN A 609 -6.84 25.57 18.96
C GLN A 609 -5.48 25.61 18.26
N TYR A 610 -5.25 24.70 17.30
CA TYR A 610 -4.01 24.70 16.54
C TYR A 610 -3.89 25.89 15.58
N ALA A 611 -4.99 26.35 14.98
CA ALA A 611 -5.00 27.52 14.11
C ALA A 611 -4.62 28.81 14.86
N ILE A 612 -5.11 28.96 16.10
CA ILE A 612 -4.72 30.06 17.00
C ILE A 612 -3.22 30.01 17.29
N ALA A 613 -2.71 28.81 17.64
CA ALA A 613 -1.29 28.63 17.92
C ALA A 613 -0.40 29.00 16.72
N ILE A 614 -0.79 28.59 15.50
CA ILE A 614 -0.10 28.94 14.25
C ILE A 614 -0.15 30.45 13.98
N ALA A 615 -1.29 31.09 14.19
CA ALA A 615 -1.43 32.54 13.95
C ALA A 615 -0.48 33.35 14.84
N ILE A 616 -0.45 33.04 16.14
CA ILE A 616 0.47 33.67 17.10
C ILE A 616 1.91 33.37 16.70
N PHE A 617 2.24 32.10 16.46
CA PHE A 617 3.59 31.69 16.02
C PHE A 617 4.06 32.47 14.78
N ALA A 618 3.22 32.63 13.76
CA ALA A 618 3.59 33.29 12.52
C ALA A 618 3.97 34.76 12.70
N TRP A 619 3.35 35.46 13.65
CA TRP A 619 3.71 36.85 13.96
C TRP A 619 5.12 36.94 14.53
N PHE A 620 5.45 36.04 15.46
CA PHE A 620 6.78 35.97 16.06
C PHE A 620 7.83 35.42 15.10
N ASP A 621 7.48 34.51 14.19
CA ASP A 621 8.38 34.07 13.11
C ASP A 621 8.81 35.24 12.21
N ILE A 622 7.89 36.12 11.84
CA ILE A 622 8.18 37.32 11.04
C ILE A 622 9.12 38.27 11.80
N LEU A 623 8.86 38.51 13.09
CA LEU A 623 9.70 39.36 13.94
C LEU A 623 11.12 38.80 14.09
N THR A 624 11.26 37.48 14.20
CA THR A 624 12.55 36.83 14.40
C THR A 624 13.37 36.66 13.11
N ASN A 625 12.73 36.49 11.95
CA ASN A 625 13.42 36.46 10.66
C ASN A 625 13.66 37.86 10.05
N PHE A 626 12.91 38.89 10.47
CA PHE A 626 13.15 40.32 10.21
C PHE A 626 13.48 40.71 8.74
N GLY A 627 12.97 39.97 7.76
CA GLY A 627 13.28 40.19 6.34
C GLY A 627 14.69 39.79 5.90
N LEU A 628 15.45 39.12 6.76
CA LEU A 628 16.86 38.76 6.54
C LEU A 628 17.07 37.76 5.40
N ASP A 629 16.03 37.03 5.00
CA ASP A 629 16.08 36.10 3.85
C ASP A 629 16.29 36.84 2.54
N VAL A 630 15.49 37.89 2.30
CA VAL A 630 15.58 38.74 1.10
C VAL A 630 16.88 39.53 1.12
N TYR A 631 17.27 40.07 2.28
CA TYR A 631 18.55 40.77 2.45
C TYR A 631 19.73 39.86 2.11
N LEU A 632 19.81 38.66 2.69
CA LEU A 632 20.90 37.73 2.45
C LEU A 632 20.95 37.30 0.99
N MET A 633 19.80 37.01 0.38
CA MET A 633 19.72 36.64 -1.04
C MET A 633 20.29 37.75 -1.93
N ARG A 634 19.90 39.01 -1.69
CA ARG A 634 20.29 40.17 -2.50
C ARG A 634 21.77 40.50 -2.35
N GLU A 635 22.28 40.60 -1.12
CA GLU A 635 23.68 41.00 -0.88
C GLU A 635 24.68 39.93 -1.32
N VAL A 636 24.37 38.65 -1.14
CA VAL A 636 25.25 37.56 -1.60
C VAL A 636 25.23 37.42 -3.13
N ALA A 637 24.10 37.69 -3.78
CA ALA A 637 24.04 37.73 -5.24
C ALA A 637 24.88 38.90 -5.81
N ARG A 638 24.97 40.02 -5.08
CA ARG A 638 25.77 41.19 -5.45
C ARG A 638 27.27 40.99 -5.25
N ASP A 639 27.67 40.39 -4.12
CA ASP A 639 29.07 40.11 -3.80
C ASP A 639 29.22 38.69 -3.18
N LYS A 640 29.66 37.75 -4.02
CA LYS A 640 29.85 36.35 -3.64
C LYS A 640 31.05 36.14 -2.72
N GLU A 641 32.01 37.07 -2.65
CA GLU A 641 33.21 36.92 -1.80
C GLU A 641 32.84 37.05 -0.31
N GLN A 642 31.85 37.88 0.00
CA GLN A 642 31.40 38.11 1.37
C GLN A 642 30.35 37.09 1.85
N ALA A 643 29.96 36.11 1.01
CA ALA A 643 28.87 35.19 1.26
C ALA A 643 28.92 34.48 2.63
N ARG A 644 30.09 33.95 3.01
CA ARG A 644 30.27 33.25 4.29
C ARG A 644 30.06 34.18 5.49
N ARG A 645 30.52 35.42 5.38
CA ARG A 645 30.42 36.43 6.45
C ARG A 645 29.00 36.96 6.57
N LEU A 646 28.35 37.26 5.46
CA LEU A 646 26.95 37.68 5.42
C LEU A 646 26.03 36.59 5.99
N PHE A 647 26.25 35.33 5.62
CA PHE A 647 25.52 34.19 6.20
C PHE A 647 25.74 34.08 7.72
N ALA A 648 26.99 34.19 8.20
CA ALA A 648 27.28 34.13 9.63
C ALA A 648 26.62 35.28 10.41
N ASN A 649 26.74 36.52 9.93
CA ASN A 649 26.17 37.70 10.57
C ASN A 649 24.63 37.64 10.61
N THR A 650 23.99 37.25 9.50
CA THR A 650 22.52 37.10 9.46
C THR A 650 22.06 35.96 10.36
N THR A 651 22.81 34.87 10.47
CA THR A 651 22.49 33.77 11.39
C THR A 651 22.61 34.19 12.85
N VAL A 652 23.66 34.92 13.22
CA VAL A 652 23.81 35.48 14.58
C VAL A 652 22.67 36.43 14.90
N LEU A 653 22.31 37.33 13.98
CA LEU A 653 21.20 38.26 14.17
C LEU A 653 19.86 37.52 14.36
N ARG A 654 19.56 36.51 13.53
CA ARG A 654 18.37 35.65 13.70
C ARG A 654 18.31 35.04 15.11
N LEU A 655 19.39 34.45 15.59
CA LEU A 655 19.44 33.83 16.92
C LEU A 655 19.26 34.85 18.05
N LEU A 656 19.84 36.05 17.91
CA LEU A 656 19.64 37.15 18.86
C LEU A 656 18.18 37.62 18.87
N LEU A 657 17.55 37.73 17.71
CA LEU A 657 16.13 38.12 17.59
C LEU A 657 15.21 37.05 18.17
N VAL A 658 15.49 35.75 17.96
CA VAL A 658 14.74 34.66 18.62
C VAL A 658 14.89 34.73 20.14
N GLY A 659 16.08 35.02 20.67
CA GLY A 659 16.27 35.24 22.10
C GLY A 659 15.50 36.47 22.62
N ALA A 660 15.57 37.58 21.89
CA ALA A 660 14.95 38.86 22.27
C ALA A 660 13.42 38.85 22.18
N ALA A 661 12.85 38.08 21.26
CA ALA A 661 11.40 37.96 21.10
C ALA A 661 10.76 36.98 22.09
N ALA A 662 11.53 36.14 22.79
CA ALA A 662 10.98 35.16 23.73
C ALA A 662 10.29 35.82 24.95
N PRO A 663 10.87 36.85 25.62
CA PRO A 663 10.17 37.60 26.67
C PRO A 663 8.90 38.29 26.16
N LEU A 664 8.91 38.79 24.91
CA LEU A 664 7.73 39.40 24.29
C LEU A 664 6.61 38.39 24.07
N LEU A 665 6.94 37.15 23.70
CA LEU A 665 5.97 36.07 23.59
C LEU A 665 5.36 35.72 24.95
N VAL A 666 6.20 35.58 25.99
CA VAL A 666 5.73 35.29 27.35
C VAL A 666 4.81 36.41 27.84
N LEU A 667 5.20 37.67 27.64
CA LEU A 667 4.38 38.82 27.98
C LEU A 667 3.05 38.84 27.21
N PHE A 668 3.07 38.49 25.92
CA PHE A 668 1.88 38.40 25.09
C PHE A 668 0.91 37.31 25.60
N LEU A 669 1.41 36.10 25.87
CA LEU A 669 0.59 35.01 26.39
C LEU A 669 0.02 35.31 27.78
N TRP A 670 0.82 35.93 28.65
CA TRP A 670 0.37 36.38 29.96
C TRP A 670 -0.71 37.47 29.85
N GLY A 671 -0.48 38.48 28.99
CA GLY A 671 -1.45 39.54 28.74
C GLY A 671 -2.75 39.01 28.15
N TRP A 672 -2.67 38.02 27.25
CA TRP A 672 -3.86 37.36 26.71
C TRP A 672 -4.70 36.70 27.80
N GLN A 673 -4.05 35.90 28.66
CA GLN A 673 -4.74 35.23 29.78
C GLN A 673 -5.33 36.24 30.78
N ALA A 674 -4.69 37.39 30.97
CA ALA A 674 -5.15 38.41 31.90
C ALA A 674 -6.30 39.29 31.37
N PHE A 675 -6.29 39.63 30.07
CA PHE A 675 -7.18 40.67 29.52
C PHE A 675 -8.23 40.16 28.51
N VAL A 676 -8.02 39.00 27.88
CA VAL A 676 -8.91 38.49 26.82
C VAL A 676 -9.69 37.27 27.30
N GLY A 677 -9.01 36.32 27.92
CA GLY A 677 -9.62 35.10 28.45
C GLY A 677 -8.65 33.91 28.48
N PRO A 678 -9.01 32.82 29.16
CA PRO A 678 -8.15 31.66 29.29
C PRO A 678 -7.99 30.96 27.93
N LEU A 679 -6.74 30.84 27.47
CA LEU A 679 -6.37 29.93 26.38
C LEU A 679 -6.39 28.49 26.89
N ALA A 680 -6.84 27.56 26.06
CA ALA A 680 -6.65 26.13 26.33
C ALA A 680 -5.17 25.82 26.55
N ALA A 681 -4.87 24.97 27.54
CA ALA A 681 -3.49 24.64 27.93
C ALA A 681 -2.70 24.04 26.75
N GLU A 682 -3.38 23.26 25.92
CA GLU A 682 -2.88 22.64 24.69
C GLU A 682 -2.42 23.70 23.69
N THR A 683 -3.17 24.80 23.57
CA THR A 683 -2.84 25.92 22.66
C THR A 683 -1.61 26.66 23.15
N ALA A 684 -1.53 26.96 24.45
CA ALA A 684 -0.36 27.64 25.03
C ALA A 684 0.92 26.82 24.84
N TRP A 685 0.88 25.51 25.14
CA TRP A 685 2.02 24.62 24.92
C TRP A 685 2.38 24.47 23.44
N ALA A 686 1.38 24.42 22.55
CA ALA A 686 1.64 24.39 21.12
C ALA A 686 2.38 25.64 20.64
N VAL A 687 2.00 26.84 21.11
CA VAL A 687 2.72 28.08 20.79
C VAL A 687 4.18 28.02 21.26
N VAL A 688 4.42 27.57 22.49
CA VAL A 688 5.78 27.46 23.06
C VAL A 688 6.65 26.47 22.25
N LEU A 689 6.09 25.31 21.89
CA LEU A 689 6.81 24.30 21.09
C LEU A 689 7.08 24.77 19.66
N LEU A 690 6.09 25.42 19.01
CA LEU A 690 6.28 26.04 17.70
C LEU A 690 7.38 27.11 17.74
N TYR A 691 7.40 27.95 18.78
CA TYR A 691 8.43 28.95 18.99
C TYR A 691 9.82 28.33 19.20
N ALA A 692 9.93 27.27 20.00
CA ALA A 692 11.19 26.52 20.14
C ALA A 692 11.68 25.96 18.80
N GLY A 693 10.75 25.56 17.93
CA GLY A 693 11.03 25.14 16.56
C GLY A 693 11.64 26.23 15.65
N LEU A 694 11.52 27.52 16.00
CA LEU A 694 12.13 28.62 15.24
C LEU A 694 13.66 28.57 15.24
N LEU A 695 14.28 28.05 16.29
CA LEU A 695 15.75 27.99 16.41
C LEU A 695 16.39 27.24 15.23
N PRO A 696 16.05 25.96 14.96
CA PRO A 696 16.55 25.28 13.76
C PRO A 696 15.92 25.83 12.47
N GLY A 697 14.67 26.27 12.50
CA GLY A 697 13.93 26.76 11.32
C GLY A 697 14.55 28.02 10.70
N SER A 698 14.91 29.01 11.53
CA SER A 698 15.48 30.27 11.07
C SER A 698 16.87 30.10 10.44
N VAL A 699 17.68 29.17 10.98
CA VAL A 699 18.98 28.82 10.38
C VAL A 699 18.78 28.09 9.04
N ALA A 700 17.80 27.19 8.96
CA ALA A 700 17.43 26.52 7.70
C ALA A 700 16.99 27.52 6.62
N ASN A 701 16.16 28.52 6.98
CA ASN A 701 15.75 29.61 6.07
C ASN A 701 16.96 30.40 5.56
N GLY A 702 17.94 30.69 6.42
CA GLY A 702 19.21 31.30 6.03
C GLY A 702 19.99 30.46 5.01
N LEU A 703 20.07 29.14 5.21
CA LEU A 703 20.73 28.23 4.26
C LEU A 703 19.98 28.19 2.93
N ALA A 704 18.66 28.07 2.94
CA ALA A 704 17.84 28.10 1.74
C ALA A 704 18.04 29.39 0.95
N SER A 705 18.09 30.54 1.64
CA SER A 705 18.37 31.85 1.05
C SER A 705 19.76 31.92 0.42
N LEU A 706 20.77 31.31 1.05
CA LEU A 706 22.12 31.20 0.49
C LEU A 706 22.16 30.36 -0.80
N PHE A 707 21.45 29.23 -0.84
CA PHE A 707 21.30 28.43 -2.06
C PHE A 707 20.66 29.23 -3.21
N ARG A 708 19.61 30.01 -2.91
CA ARG A 708 18.95 30.90 -3.88
C ARG A 708 19.91 31.99 -4.36
N ALA A 709 20.71 32.59 -3.46
CA ALA A 709 21.71 33.60 -3.81
C ALA A 709 22.80 33.05 -4.74
N CYS A 710 23.15 31.77 -4.61
CA CYS A 710 24.09 31.08 -5.49
C CYS A 710 23.45 30.53 -6.78
N GLU A 711 22.23 30.98 -7.14
CA GLU A 711 21.48 30.56 -8.34
C GLU A 711 21.12 29.06 -8.38
N LYS A 712 21.09 28.40 -7.22
CA LYS A 712 20.78 26.97 -7.06
C LYS A 712 19.36 26.77 -6.50
N HIS A 713 18.36 27.33 -7.16
CA HIS A 713 16.96 27.38 -6.68
C HIS A 713 16.27 26.01 -6.58
N GLU A 714 16.70 25.03 -7.37
CA GLU A 714 16.14 23.68 -7.41
C GLU A 714 16.36 22.92 -6.10
N TYR A 715 17.46 23.19 -5.38
CA TYR A 715 17.79 22.47 -4.15
C TYR A 715 16.85 22.86 -3.00
N PRO A 716 16.67 24.15 -2.64
CA PRO A 716 15.67 24.54 -1.65
C PRO A 716 14.26 24.08 -2.00
N ALA A 717 13.87 24.09 -3.28
CA ALA A 717 12.54 23.63 -3.70
C ALA A 717 12.36 22.11 -3.50
N ALA A 718 13.37 21.31 -3.86
CA ALA A 718 13.35 19.86 -3.63
C ALA A 718 13.39 19.52 -2.13
N ILE A 719 14.18 20.27 -1.35
CA ILE A 719 14.26 20.07 0.10
C ILE A 719 12.93 20.47 0.77
N GLN A 720 12.29 21.56 0.34
CA GLN A 720 10.94 21.91 0.82
C GLN A 720 9.95 20.76 0.61
N THR A 721 10.09 20.03 -0.48
CA THR A 721 9.26 18.86 -0.76
C THR A 721 9.54 17.70 0.19
N ALA A 722 10.82 17.39 0.42
CA ALA A 722 11.21 16.42 1.43
C ALA A 722 10.74 16.82 2.84
N THR A 723 10.90 18.10 3.21
CA THR A 723 10.42 18.67 4.48
C THR A 723 8.92 18.54 4.61
N THR A 724 8.15 18.79 3.54
CA THR A 724 6.69 18.65 3.55
C THR A 724 6.27 17.20 3.79
N ILE A 725 6.93 16.25 3.12
CA ILE A 725 6.71 14.82 3.33
C ILE A 725 7.04 14.41 4.77
N ILE A 726 8.19 14.87 5.32
CA ILE A 726 8.59 14.59 6.71
C ILE A 726 7.57 15.19 7.69
N LYS A 727 7.21 16.46 7.52
CA LYS A 727 6.22 17.18 8.33
C LYS A 727 4.92 16.42 8.41
N VAL A 728 4.39 16.02 7.26
CA VAL A 728 3.09 15.36 7.15
C VAL A 728 3.16 13.92 7.68
N THR A 729 4.26 13.20 7.46
CA THR A 729 4.48 11.87 8.04
C THR A 729 4.52 11.92 9.56
N LEU A 730 5.33 12.80 10.13
CA LEU A 730 5.42 12.99 11.59
C LEU A 730 4.09 13.47 12.18
N GLY A 731 3.43 14.41 11.50
CA GLY A 731 2.13 14.93 11.91
C GLY A 731 1.07 13.85 12.00
N VAL A 732 1.06 12.88 11.07
CA VAL A 732 0.12 11.76 11.15
C VAL A 732 0.49 10.75 12.21
N LEU A 733 1.76 10.39 12.37
CA LEU A 733 2.18 9.49 13.45
C LEU A 733 1.76 10.04 14.82
N VAL A 734 1.87 11.36 14.99
CA VAL A 734 1.41 12.08 16.17
C VAL A 734 -0.10 12.00 16.37
N LEU A 735 -0.88 12.29 15.31
CA LEU A 735 -2.34 12.29 15.36
C LEU A 735 -2.92 10.90 15.62
N VAL A 736 -2.35 9.88 14.97
CA VAL A 736 -2.71 8.47 15.16
C VAL A 736 -2.32 7.99 16.57
N GLY A 737 -1.19 8.46 17.09
CA GLY A 737 -0.76 8.21 18.46
C GLY A 737 -1.57 8.95 19.54
N GLY A 738 -2.60 9.72 19.17
CA GLY A 738 -3.46 10.42 20.14
C GLY A 738 -2.80 11.62 20.83
N MET A 739 -1.64 12.10 20.35
CA MET A 739 -0.90 13.21 20.97
C MET A 739 -1.48 14.60 20.66
N GLY A 740 -2.51 14.68 19.81
CA GLY A 740 -3.31 15.88 19.54
C GLY A 740 -2.50 17.08 19.06
N VAL A 741 -2.93 18.27 19.50
CA VAL A 741 -2.37 19.57 19.09
C VAL A 741 -0.92 19.77 19.57
N ILE A 742 -0.61 19.33 20.80
CA ILE A 742 0.72 19.47 21.41
C ILE A 742 1.74 18.65 20.62
N GLY A 743 1.41 17.41 20.28
CA GLY A 743 2.31 16.57 19.50
C GLY A 743 2.56 17.13 18.09
N LEU A 744 1.58 17.80 17.47
CA LEU A 744 1.76 18.43 16.15
C LEU A 744 2.79 19.57 16.23
N ALA A 745 2.75 20.36 17.30
CA ALA A 745 3.76 21.37 17.57
C ALA A 745 5.14 20.74 17.89
N GLY A 746 5.19 19.60 18.60
CA GLY A 746 6.44 18.86 18.80
C GLY A 746 7.06 18.35 17.49
N ALA A 747 6.23 17.85 16.57
CA ALA A 747 6.66 17.35 15.26
C ALA A 747 7.28 18.44 14.37
N SER A 748 6.90 19.71 14.54
CA SER A 748 7.50 20.81 13.78
C SER A 748 8.97 21.04 14.14
N ILE A 749 9.36 20.79 15.41
CA ILE A 749 10.75 20.88 15.85
C ILE A 749 11.60 19.84 15.11
N LEU A 750 11.15 18.58 15.11
CA LEU A 750 11.83 17.50 14.39
C LEU A 750 11.92 17.77 12.88
N THR A 751 10.84 18.30 12.31
CA THR A 751 10.79 18.71 10.90
C THR A 751 11.83 19.79 10.58
N ASN A 752 11.93 20.81 11.42
CA ASN A 752 12.88 21.91 11.24
C ASN A 752 14.33 21.46 11.44
N VAL A 753 14.59 20.58 12.41
CA VAL A 753 15.91 19.96 12.63
C VAL A 753 16.32 19.13 11.41
N ALA A 754 15.44 18.26 10.92
CA ALA A 754 15.71 17.46 9.73
C ALA A 754 16.00 18.35 8.50
N THR A 755 15.21 19.40 8.31
CA THR A 755 15.40 20.37 7.21
C THR A 755 16.75 21.07 7.30
N LEU A 756 17.11 21.56 8.49
CA LEU A 756 18.41 22.17 8.77
C LEU A 756 19.54 21.19 8.47
N THR A 757 19.46 19.94 8.94
CA THR A 757 20.48 18.91 8.72
C THR A 757 20.66 18.62 7.23
N ILE A 758 19.57 18.41 6.48
CA ILE A 758 19.62 18.15 5.03
C ILE A 758 20.25 19.34 4.30
N LEU A 759 19.79 20.56 4.57
CA LEU A 759 20.35 21.77 3.97
C LEU A 759 21.83 21.94 4.31
N ALA A 760 22.22 21.75 5.57
CA ALA A 760 23.60 21.92 6.03
C ALA A 760 24.56 20.89 5.41
N LEU A 761 24.13 19.63 5.25
CA LEU A 761 24.92 18.59 4.59
C LEU A 761 25.10 18.89 3.10
N LEU A 762 24.03 19.31 2.41
CA LEU A 762 24.10 19.68 1.00
C LEU A 762 24.93 20.95 0.80
N ALA A 763 24.77 21.93 1.66
CA ALA A 763 25.58 23.14 1.76
C ALA A 763 27.07 22.79 1.80
N ARG A 764 27.47 21.98 2.77
CA ARG A 764 28.85 21.53 2.98
C ARG A 764 29.44 20.87 1.72
N ARG A 765 28.62 20.15 0.94
CA ARG A 765 29.07 19.45 -0.27
C ARG A 765 29.05 20.31 -1.54
N LEU A 766 28.07 21.21 -1.69
CA LEU A 766 27.75 21.85 -2.98
C LEU A 766 28.02 23.35 -3.05
N ILE A 767 28.11 24.03 -1.91
CA ILE A 767 28.30 25.50 -1.85
C ILE A 767 29.64 25.85 -1.20
N TRP A 768 29.93 25.27 -0.03
CA TRP A 768 31.09 25.67 0.78
C TRP A 768 32.44 25.45 0.08
N PRO A 769 32.65 24.40 -0.74
CA PRO A 769 33.90 24.21 -1.47
C PRO A 769 34.19 25.34 -2.47
N ASN A 770 33.15 25.96 -3.03
CA ASN A 770 33.26 26.93 -4.12
C ASN A 770 33.25 28.39 -3.65
N LEU A 771 32.94 28.64 -2.36
CA LEU A 771 32.95 29.99 -1.79
C LEU A 771 34.33 30.33 -1.21
N PRO A 772 34.86 31.56 -1.43
CA PRO A 772 36.11 32.01 -0.81
C PRO A 772 36.08 31.86 0.71
N ARG A 773 37.20 31.43 1.30
CA ARG A 773 37.35 31.41 2.77
C ARG A 773 37.45 32.85 3.26
N ALA A 774 36.66 33.20 4.28
CA ALA A 774 36.65 34.55 4.84
C ALA A 774 38.05 34.92 5.36
N GLN A 775 38.56 36.09 4.95
CA GLN A 775 39.78 36.68 5.49
C GLN A 775 39.60 37.00 6.98
N ARG A 776 40.60 36.62 7.78
CA ARG A 776 40.60 36.74 9.24
C ARG A 776 41.07 38.14 9.64
N SER A 777 40.21 39.15 9.60
CA SER A 777 40.50 40.46 10.20
C SER A 777 39.33 41.03 11.01
N SER A 778 39.65 41.50 12.24
CA SER A 778 38.85 42.35 13.13
C SER A 778 37.34 42.04 13.25
N ALA A 779 37.00 40.95 13.96
CA ALA A 779 35.67 40.34 13.91
C ALA A 779 34.53 41.10 14.62
N ILE A 780 34.79 41.86 15.70
CA ILE A 780 33.70 42.31 16.58
C ILE A 780 33.10 43.66 16.15
N ARG A 781 33.93 44.70 15.95
CA ARG A 781 33.42 46.06 15.59
C ARG A 781 32.71 46.10 14.24
N HIS A 782 33.20 45.35 13.25
CA HIS A 782 32.54 45.29 11.94
C HIS A 782 31.28 44.40 11.93
N SER A 783 31.07 43.54 12.94
CA SER A 783 29.84 42.74 13.05
C SER A 783 28.66 43.57 13.58
N LEU A 784 28.90 44.45 14.56
CA LEU A 784 27.87 45.34 15.12
C LEU A 784 27.37 46.37 14.11
N PHE A 785 28.28 46.95 13.32
CA PHE A 785 27.89 47.84 12.22
C PHE A 785 27.03 47.10 11.19
N ALA A 786 27.44 45.89 10.80
CA ALA A 786 26.68 45.07 9.85
C ALA A 786 25.27 44.70 10.38
N ILE A 787 25.14 44.40 11.68
CA ILE A 787 23.83 44.13 12.31
C ILE A 787 22.93 45.37 12.22
N ARG A 788 23.46 46.57 12.51
CA ARG A 788 22.69 47.81 12.41
C ARG A 788 22.19 48.03 10.97
N THR A 789 23.05 47.84 9.97
CA THR A 789 22.68 47.96 8.56
C THR A 789 21.60 46.95 8.17
N MET A 790 21.73 45.69 8.59
CA MET A 790 20.74 44.64 8.36
C MET A 790 19.37 45.01 8.96
N LEU A 791 19.34 45.57 10.17
CA LEU A 791 18.09 46.02 10.79
C LEU A 791 17.48 47.22 10.05
N THR A 792 18.28 48.21 9.64
CA THR A 792 17.76 49.39 8.93
C THR A 792 17.22 49.04 7.54
N GLU A 793 17.85 48.10 6.84
CA GLU A 793 17.40 47.68 5.51
C GLU A 793 16.31 46.60 5.56
N GLY A 794 16.26 45.80 6.63
CA GLY A 794 15.26 44.76 6.84
C GLY A 794 13.92 45.26 7.37
N TRP A 795 13.89 46.38 8.11
CA TRP A 795 12.66 46.87 8.76
C TRP A 795 11.48 47.10 7.80
N PRO A 796 11.64 47.70 6.59
CA PRO A 796 10.50 47.92 5.71
C PRO A 796 9.92 46.60 5.18
N LEU A 797 10.78 45.60 4.96
CA LEU A 797 10.38 44.27 4.53
C LEU A 797 9.66 43.53 5.65
N MET A 798 10.21 43.57 6.87
CA MET A 798 9.58 43.00 8.06
C MET A 798 8.20 43.63 8.31
N ALA A 799 8.09 44.96 8.27
CA ALA A 799 6.83 45.66 8.50
C ALA A 799 5.78 45.32 7.42
N SER A 800 6.19 45.26 6.15
CA SER A 800 5.32 44.84 5.06
C SER A 800 4.80 43.40 5.25
N LEU A 801 5.68 42.46 5.59
CA LEU A 801 5.30 41.06 5.84
C LEU A 801 4.40 40.93 7.07
N LEU A 802 4.69 41.68 8.13
CA LEU A 802 3.92 41.68 9.36
C LEU A 802 2.50 42.22 9.11
N LEU A 803 2.36 43.34 8.39
CA LEU A 803 1.05 43.89 8.04
C LEU A 803 0.23 42.93 7.16
N GLN A 804 0.88 42.29 6.18
CA GLN A 804 0.25 41.28 5.33
C GLN A 804 -0.27 40.08 6.14
N MET A 805 0.42 39.69 7.21
CA MET A 805 0.02 38.57 8.06
C MET A 805 -0.98 38.94 9.15
N LEU A 806 -0.87 40.15 9.71
CA LEU A 806 -1.77 40.67 10.75
C LEU A 806 -3.19 40.86 10.22
N PHE A 807 -3.33 41.44 9.03
CA PHE A 807 -4.65 41.78 8.47
C PHE A 807 -5.61 40.58 8.43
N PRO A 808 -5.25 39.42 7.86
CA PRO A 808 -6.12 38.25 7.90
C PRO A 808 -5.94 37.42 9.19
N GLY A 809 -4.82 37.55 9.90
CA GLY A 809 -4.55 36.81 11.14
C GLY A 809 -5.40 37.27 12.32
N ILE A 810 -5.77 38.54 12.38
CA ILE A 810 -6.56 39.11 13.48
C ILE A 810 -7.97 38.49 13.56
N ASN A 811 -8.54 38.08 12.42
CA ASN A 811 -9.85 37.43 12.36
C ASN A 811 -9.90 36.14 13.19
N VAL A 812 -8.82 35.36 13.21
CA VAL A 812 -8.72 34.12 14.01
C VAL A 812 -8.86 34.44 15.50
N LEU A 813 -8.20 35.51 15.95
CA LEU A 813 -8.24 35.95 17.35
C LEU A 813 -9.57 36.58 17.75
N LEU A 814 -10.16 37.40 16.87
CA LEU A 814 -11.47 38.00 17.12
C LEU A 814 -12.58 36.93 17.19
N LEU A 815 -12.55 35.97 16.27
CA LEU A 815 -13.51 34.85 16.27
C LEU A 815 -13.34 33.95 17.50
N GLN A 816 -12.10 33.69 17.93
CA GLN A 816 -11.84 32.94 19.15
C GLN A 816 -12.50 33.60 20.35
N HIS A 817 -12.32 34.92 20.50
CA HIS A 817 -12.86 35.67 21.62
C HIS A 817 -14.40 35.75 21.61
N TRP A 818 -15.03 35.88 20.44
CA TRP A 818 -16.49 36.07 20.34
C TRP A 818 -17.30 34.77 20.21
N GLN A 819 -16.73 33.71 19.62
CA GLN A 819 -17.47 32.51 19.22
C GLN A 819 -16.78 31.20 19.61
N GLY A 820 -15.59 31.25 20.21
CA GLY A 820 -14.85 30.08 20.70
C GLY A 820 -14.13 29.27 19.62
N ASP A 821 -13.41 28.24 20.07
CA ASP A 821 -12.45 27.47 19.25
C ASP A 821 -13.11 26.72 18.09
N ALA A 822 -14.33 26.22 18.25
CA ALA A 822 -15.02 25.43 17.21
C ALA A 822 -15.27 26.25 15.93
N VAL A 823 -15.71 27.51 16.08
CA VAL A 823 -15.97 28.42 14.96
C VAL A 823 -14.67 28.83 14.27
N VAL A 824 -13.60 29.03 15.04
CA VAL A 824 -12.26 29.24 14.50
C VAL A 824 -11.82 28.04 13.66
N GLY A 825 -12.10 26.82 14.12
CA GLY A 825 -11.82 25.59 13.39
C GLY A 825 -12.51 25.52 12.04
N TRP A 826 -13.78 25.92 11.95
CA TRP A 826 -14.52 26.00 10.67
C TRP A 826 -13.97 27.09 9.76
N TYR A 827 -13.69 28.29 10.31
CA TYR A 827 -13.12 29.40 9.56
C TYR A 827 -11.75 29.04 8.95
N ASP A 828 -10.86 28.44 9.74
CA ASP A 828 -9.55 27.99 9.28
C ASP A 828 -9.66 26.92 8.18
N ALA A 829 -10.56 25.95 8.34
CA ALA A 829 -10.80 24.92 7.32
C ALA A 829 -11.26 25.52 5.99
N ALA A 830 -12.18 26.50 6.02
CA ALA A 830 -12.63 27.21 4.82
C ALA A 830 -11.51 28.08 4.20
N ARG A 831 -10.77 28.80 5.04
CA ARG A 831 -9.69 29.70 4.60
C ARG A 831 -8.56 28.96 3.89
N LYS A 832 -8.18 27.76 4.35
CA LYS A 832 -7.13 26.96 3.71
C LYS A 832 -7.40 26.70 2.22
N TRP A 833 -8.66 26.59 1.81
CA TRP A 833 -9.04 26.49 0.39
C TRP A 833 -8.79 27.79 -0.38
N VAL A 834 -9.14 28.94 0.21
CA VAL A 834 -8.88 30.26 -0.39
C VAL A 834 -7.37 30.50 -0.53
N ASP A 835 -6.59 30.19 0.50
CA ASP A 835 -5.14 30.32 0.49
C ASP A 835 -4.46 29.36 -0.50
N ALA A 836 -5.09 28.23 -0.81
CA ALA A 836 -4.63 27.32 -1.86
C ALA A 836 -4.78 27.95 -3.27
N LEU A 837 -5.87 28.69 -3.53
CA LEU A 837 -6.12 29.36 -4.82
C LEU A 837 -5.18 30.56 -5.08
N ASN A 838 -4.72 31.23 -4.01
CA ASN A 838 -3.74 32.32 -4.09
C ASN A 838 -2.38 31.93 -4.70
N ILE A 839 -2.16 30.64 -4.96
CA ILE A 839 -0.97 30.16 -5.65
C ILE A 839 -0.92 30.62 -7.13
N ILE A 840 -2.08 30.76 -7.78
CA ILE A 840 -2.16 31.11 -9.21
C ILE A 840 -1.66 32.55 -9.46
N PRO A 841 -2.15 33.59 -8.75
CA PRO A 841 -1.62 34.95 -8.91
C PRO A 841 -0.15 35.08 -8.52
N ALA A 842 0.28 34.34 -7.48
CA ALA A 842 1.67 34.34 -7.04
C ALA A 842 2.60 33.82 -8.15
N PHE A 843 2.25 32.71 -8.81
CA PHE A 843 3.05 32.17 -9.91
C PHE A 843 3.11 33.08 -11.12
N PHE A 844 1.99 33.71 -11.47
CA PHE A 844 1.96 34.71 -12.53
C PHE A 844 2.92 35.88 -12.23
N THR A 845 2.90 36.38 -11.00
CA THR A 845 3.81 37.44 -10.52
C THR A 845 5.27 36.99 -10.57
N PHE A 846 5.58 35.78 -10.09
CA PHE A 846 6.94 35.22 -10.13
C PHE A 846 7.48 35.02 -11.55
N ALA A 847 6.64 34.63 -12.50
CA ALA A 847 7.03 34.45 -13.90
C ALA A 847 7.33 35.79 -14.60
N LEU A 848 6.56 36.82 -14.27
CA LEU A 848 6.71 38.16 -14.86
C LEU A 848 7.81 38.99 -14.23
N PHE A 849 8.12 38.76 -12.95
CA PHE A 849 9.09 39.57 -12.20
C PHE A 849 10.45 39.72 -12.89
N PRO A 850 11.10 38.65 -13.43
CA PRO A 850 12.37 38.79 -14.14
C PRO A 850 12.26 39.59 -15.45
N VAL A 851 11.11 39.52 -16.13
CA VAL A 851 10.84 40.27 -17.36
C VAL A 851 10.69 41.76 -17.04
N MET A 852 9.88 42.07 -16.03
CA MET A 852 9.67 43.44 -15.57
C MET A 852 10.93 44.06 -15.00
N SER A 853 11.73 43.31 -14.22
CA SER A 853 12.99 43.81 -13.66
C SER A 853 14.01 44.19 -14.74
N ARG A 854 14.09 43.41 -15.83
CA ARG A 854 14.96 43.74 -16.98
C ARG A 854 14.44 44.95 -17.76
N GLN A 855 13.14 45.00 -18.03
CA GLN A 855 12.50 46.16 -18.67
C GLN A 855 12.65 47.43 -17.83
N ALA A 856 12.68 47.34 -16.50
CA ALA A 856 12.93 48.50 -15.64
C ALA A 856 14.32 49.13 -15.85
N ALA A 857 15.32 48.33 -16.21
CA ALA A 857 16.68 48.78 -16.50
C ALA A 857 16.88 49.19 -17.96
N GLU A 858 16.23 48.50 -18.91
CA GLU A 858 16.50 48.64 -20.35
C GLU A 858 15.43 49.44 -21.13
N ASP A 859 14.13 49.29 -20.80
CA ASP A 859 13.02 49.91 -21.52
C ASP A 859 11.79 50.13 -20.60
N ARG A 860 11.72 51.35 -20.03
CA ARG A 860 10.60 51.76 -19.15
C ARG A 860 9.24 51.75 -19.84
N ALA A 861 9.17 51.95 -21.16
CA ALA A 861 7.90 51.92 -21.89
C ALA A 861 7.40 50.48 -22.06
N ALA A 862 8.30 49.52 -22.30
CA ALA A 862 7.97 48.10 -22.26
C ALA A 862 7.52 47.65 -20.87
N LEU A 863 8.17 48.13 -19.80
CA LEU A 863 7.73 47.85 -18.43
C LEU A 863 6.28 48.30 -18.20
N ALA A 864 5.93 49.54 -18.59
CA ALA A 864 4.59 50.07 -18.41
C ALA A 864 3.53 49.28 -19.19
N ARG A 865 3.86 48.80 -20.41
CA ARG A 865 2.98 47.94 -21.21
C ARG A 865 2.81 46.56 -20.56
N SER A 866 3.90 45.90 -20.18
CA SER A 866 3.86 44.58 -19.52
C SER A 866 3.08 44.66 -18.21
N TYR A 867 3.28 45.71 -17.41
CA TYR A 867 2.56 45.93 -16.17
C TYR A 867 1.05 46.09 -16.41
N ARG A 868 0.63 46.95 -17.35
CA ARG A 868 -0.79 47.12 -17.70
C ARG A 868 -1.43 45.84 -18.24
N LEU A 869 -0.69 45.03 -19.00
CA LEU A 869 -1.17 43.75 -19.51
C LEU A 869 -1.29 42.71 -18.38
N SER A 870 -0.39 42.74 -17.40
CA SER A 870 -0.35 41.79 -16.30
C SER A 870 -1.39 42.08 -15.21
N VAL A 871 -1.83 43.34 -15.09
CA VAL A 871 -2.87 43.76 -14.14
C VAL A 871 -4.28 43.50 -14.70
N LYS A 872 -4.42 43.42 -16.03
CA LYS A 872 -5.67 43.02 -16.70
C LYS A 872 -5.81 41.51 -16.70
#